data_AF-A0AAV9HAJ1-F1
#
_entry.id   AF-A0AAV9HAJ1-F1
#
_cell.length_a   1.000
_cell.length_b   1.000
_cell.length_c   1.000
_cell.angle_alpha   90.00
_cell.angle_beta   90.00
_cell.angle_gamma   90.00
#
_symmetry.space_group_name_H-M   'P 1'
#
loop_
_entity.id
_entity.type
_entity.pdbx_description
1 polymer ?
#
loop_
_entity_poly.entity_id
_entity_poly.type
_entity_poly.pdbx_seq_one_letter_code
_entity_poly.pdbx_strand_id
1 'polypeptide(L)'
;MSSSRTIALETKCLIMGGLQYDIGNKDFSDFAEVFIYTHNCSTTLSSVKARDLHLHTSSFWYPSGFKLILDGDDGKAPGQGTNAVEAQNGFSSYFSSSKIRPIYPFNITARGGHGYDGPGAVVGAGSGEGAAGGNGGKGGKVVMLFNDVFRILFRDSRLVRDAKTRAEKKANLISWLATAKGELTAVSSDDYVAQALKTLDGLVAAQPATTDEALDAAFDVATDALEGASSKLRASMGIDVAGGPYGMGGDGSPRGSNGHAGATGTVSSSLLTLKNVVGSTELFLHPDQVAMTVAELENLYFVGTQDAIAKAINHVKALKDRLGFLDQLKPSDPLFKSYMESEARLMVVPSGGDVPTSISSLKTSLSHVRAMERRLYGGLDFYGHVATWVPSGSFEFYRAQLQTAMDDFELIKNNYFSYQKIAADQAKAKDRIQHARAAVEVGKKGCQADITALRTQLKTTANSIALLQQGVPSKRKALVEKIKQSADEIKNTFNVSLEAFVNAATMMAFAPGLPMAAIQAASILHSGLDTVTDESGTTVQKDYVINKITAMSSGIDGLKEAIRQTNAGGELTVDDPGAAKLMAKQADVEELLLKYRNLLDGKTLKTIRGMFDDYVKLVIDRNNLVIHYNACLVLWLTTTAKLAAHEQTERSLGREFTETVKYEIPQLAAAVERNYMDTISKVMELLYRTSKALSYVTLSVDQPTAFPKLRDQGFLQDGLAAALKQSKIDILHDWASAIEHSSTMRQPFGGSHNDSIKYELTDGQLQALLFEPASAQSDYAIVLGIPPATRDTDAEDSPFADYADIRLTRVRFYLQGAKTDDNKLLVSLTHAGSDDIVAPDSTVVRFTHQPLGFKFHYDLAEPGRIITDGNVKDEIENEYALPGPFTSWRVAVSRKYNKGLDLSGVEKAWFEFSGWSRSFV
;
A
#
# COMPACT_ATOMS: atom_id res chain seq x y z
N MET A 1 11.28 -17.50 -2.11
CA MET A 1 12.31 -17.61 -3.17
C MET A 1 12.96 -16.24 -3.34
N SER A 2 14.26 -16.13 -3.63
CA SER A 2 14.79 -14.91 -4.27
C SER A 2 14.47 -15.03 -5.75
N SER A 3 13.63 -14.15 -6.31
CA SER A 3 13.38 -14.15 -7.75
C SER A 3 14.55 -13.46 -8.46
N SER A 4 15.63 -14.21 -8.70
CA SER A 4 16.69 -13.83 -9.62
C SER A 4 16.53 -14.59 -10.93
N ARG A 5 16.33 -13.87 -12.04
CA ARG A 5 16.37 -14.43 -13.40
C ARG A 5 17.71 -14.12 -14.03
N THR A 6 18.34 -15.13 -14.59
CA THR A 6 19.58 -15.00 -15.38
C THR A 6 19.30 -15.51 -16.78
N ILE A 7 19.55 -14.66 -17.77
CA ILE A 7 19.41 -14.98 -19.19
C ILE A 7 20.80 -14.88 -19.80
N ALA A 8 21.35 -16.02 -20.20
CA ALA A 8 22.64 -16.10 -20.87
C ALA A 8 22.43 -16.35 -22.37
N LEU A 9 22.95 -15.44 -23.19
CA LEU A 9 23.18 -15.62 -24.63
C LEU A 9 24.69 -15.81 -24.86
N GLU A 10 25.06 -16.27 -26.05
CA GLU A 10 26.48 -16.53 -26.43
C GLU A 10 27.45 -15.38 -26.14
N THR A 11 26.98 -14.12 -26.12
CA THR A 11 27.81 -12.94 -25.86
C THR A 11 27.30 -12.04 -24.74
N LYS A 12 26.14 -12.32 -24.13
CA LYS A 12 25.50 -11.42 -23.16
C LYS A 12 24.92 -12.16 -21.95
N CYS A 13 25.03 -11.55 -20.78
CA CYS A 13 24.34 -12.01 -19.56
C CYS A 13 23.43 -10.90 -19.01
N LEU A 14 22.12 -11.17 -18.92
CA LEU A 14 21.16 -10.29 -18.26
C LEU A 14 20.69 -10.94 -16.95
N ILE A 15 20.92 -10.24 -15.84
CA ILE A 15 20.54 -10.65 -14.49
C ILE A 15 19.52 -9.64 -13.95
N MET A 16 18.36 -10.15 -13.55
CA MET A 16 17.27 -9.39 -12.93
C MET A 16 16.93 -10.02 -11.58
N GLY A 17 17.28 -9.37 -10.47
CA GLY A 17 16.81 -9.76 -9.13
C GLY A 17 15.69 -8.84 -8.65
N GLY A 18 14.69 -9.36 -7.96
CA GLY A 18 13.63 -8.57 -7.31
C GLY A 18 14.15 -7.64 -6.20
N LEU A 19 13.74 -7.90 -4.95
CA LEU A 19 14.16 -7.15 -3.76
C LEU A 19 15.65 -7.28 -3.46
N GLN A 20 16.23 -8.47 -3.67
CA GLN A 20 17.63 -8.74 -3.37
C GLN A 20 18.28 -9.69 -4.39
N TYR A 21 19.52 -9.38 -4.76
CA TYR A 21 20.43 -10.25 -5.48
C TYR A 21 21.83 -10.23 -4.83
N ASP A 22 22.44 -11.41 -4.67
CA ASP A 22 23.81 -11.55 -4.18
C ASP A 22 24.73 -11.97 -5.34
N ILE A 23 25.80 -11.19 -5.59
CA ILE A 23 26.78 -11.52 -6.63
C ILE A 23 27.68 -12.65 -6.10
N GLY A 24 27.28 -13.89 -6.39
CA GLY A 24 28.04 -15.10 -6.06
C GLY A 24 29.01 -15.57 -7.15
N ASN A 25 28.90 -15.06 -8.39
CA ASN A 25 29.84 -15.38 -9.46
C ASN A 25 31.03 -14.41 -9.45
N LYS A 26 32.24 -14.97 -9.43
CA LYS A 26 33.52 -14.25 -9.43
C LYS A 26 34.02 -13.85 -10.82
N ASP A 27 33.52 -14.45 -11.90
CA ASP A 27 34.00 -14.20 -13.25
C ASP A 27 32.87 -14.26 -14.28
N PHE A 28 32.65 -13.14 -14.96
CA PHE A 28 31.70 -13.00 -16.06
C PHE A 28 32.41 -12.72 -17.41
N SER A 29 33.74 -12.87 -17.49
CA SER A 29 34.50 -12.50 -18.70
C SER A 29 34.26 -13.37 -19.94
N ASP A 30 33.57 -14.50 -19.77
CA ASP A 30 32.99 -15.29 -20.88
C ASP A 30 31.96 -14.49 -21.69
N PHE A 31 31.25 -13.56 -21.04
CA PHE A 31 30.30 -12.66 -21.71
C PHE A 31 31.01 -11.37 -22.16
N ALA A 32 30.66 -10.86 -23.33
CA ALA A 32 31.12 -9.56 -23.79
C ALA A 32 30.46 -8.42 -22.99
N GLU A 33 29.19 -8.60 -22.64
CA GLU A 33 28.37 -7.59 -21.96
C GLU A 33 27.50 -8.24 -20.86
N VAL A 34 27.48 -7.62 -19.69
CA VAL A 34 26.79 -8.11 -18.49
C VAL A 34 25.92 -7.00 -17.91
N PHE A 35 24.64 -7.29 -17.69
CA PHE A 35 23.69 -6.41 -17.03
C PHE A 35 23.20 -7.02 -15.72
N ILE A 36 23.30 -6.27 -14.63
CA ILE A 36 22.79 -6.64 -13.30
C ILE A 36 21.83 -5.54 -12.84
N TYR A 37 20.54 -5.84 -12.90
CA TYR A 37 19.47 -5.03 -12.36
C TYR A 37 18.95 -5.68 -11.08
N THR A 38 18.86 -4.93 -9.98
CA THR A 38 18.22 -5.41 -8.76
C THR A 38 17.78 -4.25 -7.85
N HIS A 39 16.85 -4.45 -6.92
CA HIS A 39 16.54 -3.44 -5.91
C HIS A 39 17.66 -3.29 -4.88
N ASN A 40 18.11 -4.37 -4.23
CA ASN A 40 19.30 -4.38 -3.37
C ASN A 40 20.33 -5.40 -3.89
N CYS A 41 21.56 -4.95 -4.07
CA CYS A 41 22.68 -5.82 -4.44
C CYS A 41 23.61 -6.02 -3.24
N SER A 42 23.97 -7.27 -2.97
CA SER A 42 25.04 -7.63 -2.06
C SER A 42 26.16 -8.40 -2.79
N THR A 43 27.34 -8.43 -2.19
CA THR A 43 28.35 -9.45 -2.51
C THR A 43 29.28 -9.67 -1.34
N THR A 44 29.66 -10.92 -1.09
CA THR A 44 30.73 -11.30 -0.14
C THR A 44 32.08 -11.57 -0.83
N LEU A 45 32.14 -11.40 -2.16
CA LEU A 45 33.36 -11.59 -2.93
C LEU A 45 34.32 -10.41 -2.71
N SER A 46 35.62 -10.69 -2.61
CA SER A 46 36.64 -9.65 -2.62
C SER A 46 36.86 -9.04 -4.02
N SER A 47 36.52 -9.79 -5.08
CA SER A 47 36.67 -9.34 -6.46
C SER A 47 35.75 -10.05 -7.44
N VAL A 48 35.36 -9.34 -8.49
CA VAL A 48 34.62 -9.87 -9.65
C VAL A 48 35.34 -9.45 -10.92
N LYS A 49 35.60 -10.40 -11.84
CA LYS A 49 36.06 -10.11 -13.21
C LYS A 49 34.87 -10.02 -14.17
N ALA A 50 34.89 -9.07 -15.10
CA ALA A 50 33.91 -8.94 -16.18
C ALA A 50 34.53 -8.27 -17.42
N ARG A 51 33.81 -8.26 -18.53
CA ARG A 51 34.08 -7.35 -19.66
C ARG A 51 33.24 -6.08 -19.49
N ASP A 52 32.33 -5.73 -20.39
CA ASP A 52 31.45 -4.58 -20.15
C ASP A 52 30.41 -4.92 -19.07
N LEU A 53 30.43 -4.22 -17.93
CA LEU A 53 29.52 -4.46 -16.79
C LEU A 53 28.62 -3.26 -16.47
N HIS A 54 27.32 -3.46 -16.59
CA HIS A 54 26.25 -2.58 -16.13
C HIS A 54 25.69 -3.10 -14.79
N LEU A 55 25.88 -2.37 -13.68
CA LEU A 55 25.38 -2.73 -12.35
C LEU A 55 24.51 -1.61 -11.77
N HIS A 56 23.20 -1.84 -11.71
CA HIS A 56 22.21 -0.83 -11.37
C HIS A 56 21.31 -1.27 -10.21
N THR A 57 21.50 -0.65 -9.04
CA THR A 57 20.80 -1.01 -7.81
C THR A 57 20.24 0.19 -7.03
N SER A 58 19.35 -0.04 -6.07
CA SER A 58 18.94 0.96 -5.09
C SER A 58 19.93 0.99 -3.93
N SER A 59 20.31 -0.16 -3.36
CA SER A 59 21.33 -0.26 -2.30
C SER A 59 22.43 -1.23 -2.70
N PHE A 60 23.69 -0.83 -2.55
CA PHE A 60 24.84 -1.75 -2.70
C PHE A 60 25.56 -1.97 -1.36
N TRP A 61 25.77 -3.23 -1.00
CA TRP A 61 26.43 -3.64 0.25
C TRP A 61 27.53 -4.69 0.00
N TYR A 62 28.71 -4.41 0.52
CA TYR A 62 29.88 -5.28 0.46
C TYR A 62 30.55 -5.27 1.85
N PRO A 63 30.43 -6.35 2.65
CA PRO A 63 30.99 -6.43 4.01
C PRO A 63 32.49 -6.72 4.04
N SER A 64 33.15 -6.70 2.88
CA SER A 64 34.60 -6.77 2.69
C SER A 64 35.00 -5.85 1.54
N GLY A 65 36.27 -5.44 1.47
CA GLY A 65 36.77 -4.63 0.36
C GLY A 65 36.51 -5.32 -0.99
N PHE A 66 35.98 -4.56 -1.95
CA PHE A 66 35.47 -5.10 -3.22
C PHE A 66 36.23 -4.51 -4.40
N LYS A 67 36.72 -5.38 -5.30
CA LYS A 67 37.42 -4.98 -6.53
C LYS A 67 36.72 -5.50 -7.79
N LEU A 68 36.20 -4.60 -8.61
CA LEU A 68 35.75 -4.92 -9.96
C LEU A 68 36.95 -4.88 -10.93
N ILE A 69 37.14 -5.95 -11.71
CA ILE A 69 38.27 -6.13 -12.64
C ILE A 69 37.73 -6.24 -14.06
N LEU A 70 38.11 -5.27 -14.89
CA LEU A 70 37.66 -5.03 -16.26
C LEU A 70 38.88 -4.81 -17.18
N ASP A 71 40.03 -5.34 -16.76
CA ASP A 71 41.30 -5.17 -17.48
C ASP A 71 41.25 -5.94 -18.80
N GLY A 72 41.81 -5.35 -19.86
CA GLY A 72 41.96 -5.99 -21.17
C GLY A 72 42.95 -7.14 -21.12
N ASP A 73 42.70 -8.20 -21.88
CA ASP A 73 43.63 -9.32 -22.00
C ASP A 73 44.95 -8.89 -22.68
N ASP A 74 46.08 -9.38 -22.17
CA ASP A 74 47.41 -9.10 -22.71
C ASP A 74 47.59 -9.63 -24.15
N GLY A 75 48.43 -8.93 -24.91
CA GLY A 75 48.82 -9.34 -26.25
C GLY A 75 49.59 -10.65 -26.25
N LYS A 76 49.56 -11.37 -27.37
CA LYS A 76 50.24 -12.66 -27.55
C LYS A 76 51.12 -12.63 -28.79
N ALA A 77 52.41 -12.93 -28.59
CA ALA A 77 53.37 -13.09 -29.67
C ALA A 77 52.93 -14.22 -30.63
N PRO A 78 53.31 -14.15 -31.92
CA PRO A 78 52.92 -15.15 -32.91
C PRO A 78 53.57 -16.51 -32.60
N GLY A 79 52.76 -17.56 -32.49
CA GLY A 79 53.20 -18.96 -32.45
C GLY A 79 53.39 -19.58 -33.84
N GLN A 80 53.85 -20.82 -33.91
CA GLN A 80 53.97 -21.54 -35.19
C GLN A 80 52.59 -21.69 -35.86
N GLY A 81 52.40 -20.99 -37.00
CA GLY A 81 51.15 -21.00 -37.76
C GLY A 81 50.06 -20.07 -37.24
N THR A 82 50.34 -19.20 -36.27
CA THR A 82 49.35 -18.24 -35.71
C THR A 82 49.85 -16.81 -35.78
N ASN A 83 48.97 -15.88 -36.14
CA ASN A 83 49.27 -14.45 -36.15
C ASN A 83 49.44 -13.91 -34.72
N ALA A 84 50.17 -12.80 -34.60
CA ALA A 84 50.26 -12.04 -33.37
C ALA A 84 48.88 -11.48 -32.97
N VAL A 85 48.62 -11.38 -31.67
CA VAL A 85 47.41 -10.79 -31.11
C VAL A 85 47.80 -9.55 -30.33
N GLU A 86 47.37 -8.37 -30.80
CA GLU A 86 47.55 -7.11 -30.07
C GLU A 86 46.81 -7.14 -28.73
N ALA A 87 47.27 -6.35 -27.76
CA ALA A 87 46.64 -6.29 -26.45
C ALA A 87 45.24 -5.65 -26.51
N GLN A 88 44.31 -6.16 -25.71
CA GLN A 88 42.94 -5.65 -25.68
C GLN A 88 42.82 -4.37 -24.86
N ASN A 89 41.88 -3.50 -25.24
CA ASN A 89 41.52 -2.36 -24.42
C ASN A 89 40.86 -2.84 -23.11
N GLY A 90 40.98 -2.04 -22.05
CA GLY A 90 40.16 -2.19 -20.86
C GLY A 90 38.68 -2.00 -21.18
N PHE A 91 37.84 -2.75 -20.49
CA PHE A 91 36.39 -2.77 -20.71
C PHE A 91 35.66 -1.67 -19.94
N SER A 92 34.35 -1.55 -20.15
CA SER A 92 33.53 -0.49 -19.56
C SER A 92 32.84 -0.94 -18.28
N SER A 93 32.65 -0.02 -17.34
CA SER A 93 31.72 -0.20 -16.23
C SER A 93 30.76 0.96 -16.09
N TYR A 94 29.49 0.62 -15.89
CA TYR A 94 28.40 1.54 -15.64
C TYR A 94 27.76 1.14 -14.31
N PHE A 95 28.03 1.92 -13.27
CA PHE A 95 27.55 1.65 -11.91
C PHE A 95 26.54 2.71 -11.48
N SER A 96 25.39 2.29 -10.94
CA SER A 96 24.50 3.22 -10.22
C SER A 96 23.92 2.65 -8.94
N SER A 97 23.93 3.44 -7.87
CA SER A 97 23.34 3.07 -6.58
C SER A 97 22.73 4.27 -5.87
N SER A 98 21.46 4.17 -5.47
CA SER A 98 20.82 5.20 -4.63
C SER A 98 21.44 5.29 -3.23
N LYS A 99 22.02 4.19 -2.72
CA LYS A 99 22.64 4.07 -1.39
C LYS A 99 23.81 3.06 -1.41
N ILE A 100 25.05 3.55 -1.44
CA ILE A 100 26.22 2.76 -1.06
C ILE A 100 26.38 2.76 0.46
N ARG A 101 26.68 1.59 1.05
CA ARG A 101 27.08 1.45 2.46
C ARG A 101 28.61 1.28 2.56
N PRO A 102 29.36 2.32 2.96
CA PRO A 102 30.82 2.29 3.04
C PRO A 102 31.32 1.65 4.33
N ILE A 103 31.91 0.47 4.23
CA ILE A 103 32.65 -0.16 5.34
C ILE A 103 34.12 -0.42 4.94
N TYR A 104 34.38 -0.62 3.64
CA TYR A 104 35.69 -1.00 3.09
C TYR A 104 35.95 -0.30 1.74
N PRO A 105 37.17 -0.40 1.16
CA PRO A 105 37.46 0.16 -0.16
C PRO A 105 36.63 -0.49 -1.27
N PHE A 106 36.06 0.33 -2.14
CA PHE A 106 35.49 -0.10 -3.42
C PHE A 106 36.41 0.36 -4.55
N ASN A 107 37.00 -0.60 -5.26
CA ASN A 107 37.96 -0.37 -6.33
C ASN A 107 37.44 -0.88 -7.68
N ILE A 108 37.80 -0.20 -8.75
CA ILE A 108 37.51 -0.58 -10.14
C ILE A 108 38.81 -0.48 -10.93
N THR A 109 39.23 -1.55 -11.61
CA THR A 109 40.31 -1.48 -12.60
C THR A 109 39.75 -1.81 -13.97
N ALA A 110 40.06 -0.97 -14.96
CA ALA A 110 39.70 -1.12 -16.36
C ALA A 110 40.93 -0.76 -17.20
N ARG A 111 42.06 -1.42 -16.90
CA ARG A 111 43.34 -1.14 -17.55
C ARG A 111 43.40 -1.76 -18.93
N GLY A 112 44.16 -1.16 -19.85
CA GLY A 112 44.50 -1.83 -21.10
C GLY A 112 45.48 -2.98 -20.87
N GLY A 113 45.37 -4.04 -21.67
CA GLY A 113 46.30 -5.17 -21.64
C GLY A 113 47.72 -4.77 -22.06
N HIS A 114 48.71 -5.52 -21.58
CA HIS A 114 50.12 -5.33 -21.90
C HIS A 114 50.43 -5.81 -23.32
N GLY A 115 51.15 -5.02 -24.11
CA GLY A 115 51.64 -5.43 -25.43
C GLY A 115 52.64 -6.59 -25.35
N TYR A 116 52.64 -7.51 -26.33
CA TYR A 116 53.58 -8.63 -26.34
C TYR A 116 54.99 -8.19 -26.74
N ASP A 117 56.01 -8.73 -26.10
CA ASP A 117 57.39 -8.57 -26.57
C ASP A 117 57.59 -9.30 -27.91
N GLY A 118 58.21 -8.63 -28.87
CA GLY A 118 58.47 -9.20 -30.19
C GLY A 118 59.48 -10.35 -30.12
N PRO A 119 59.25 -11.49 -30.78
CA PRO A 119 60.23 -12.57 -30.83
C PRO A 119 61.53 -12.11 -31.52
N GLY A 120 62.67 -12.55 -30.96
CA GLY A 120 63.98 -12.33 -31.56
C GLY A 120 64.19 -13.12 -32.87
N ALA A 121 65.21 -12.72 -33.63
CA ALA A 121 65.51 -13.32 -34.93
C ALA A 121 65.82 -14.83 -34.82
N VAL A 122 65.12 -15.65 -35.62
CA VAL A 122 65.33 -17.10 -35.66
C VAL A 122 66.59 -17.42 -36.47
N VAL A 123 67.57 -18.06 -35.81
CA VAL A 123 68.83 -18.47 -36.43
C VAL A 123 68.58 -19.40 -37.61
N GLY A 124 68.92 -18.95 -38.83
CA GLY A 124 68.75 -19.68 -40.09
C GLY A 124 67.58 -19.22 -40.97
N ALA A 125 66.72 -18.29 -40.53
CA ALA A 125 65.53 -17.86 -41.28
C ALA A 125 65.76 -16.76 -42.33
N GLY A 126 67.01 -16.40 -42.63
CA GLY A 126 67.39 -15.57 -43.78
C GLY A 126 67.28 -14.05 -43.63
N SER A 127 66.41 -13.51 -42.77
CA SER A 127 66.24 -12.04 -42.61
C SER A 127 67.12 -11.43 -41.51
N GLY A 128 67.33 -12.10 -40.37
CA GLY A 128 68.13 -11.59 -39.25
C GLY A 128 67.50 -10.43 -38.45
N GLU A 129 66.39 -9.87 -38.91
CA GLU A 129 65.64 -8.79 -38.26
C GLU A 129 64.82 -9.31 -37.07
N GLY A 130 64.68 -8.50 -36.03
CA GLY A 130 63.83 -8.81 -34.88
C GLY A 130 62.37 -8.40 -35.13
N ALA A 131 61.40 -9.15 -34.61
CA ALA A 131 59.99 -8.81 -34.79
C ALA A 131 59.57 -7.59 -33.96
N ALA A 132 58.60 -6.81 -34.44
CA ALA A 132 58.03 -5.71 -33.68
C ALA A 132 57.30 -6.20 -32.41
N GLY A 133 57.36 -5.39 -31.35
CA GLY A 133 56.55 -5.59 -30.15
C GLY A 133 55.12 -5.06 -30.34
N GLY A 134 54.15 -5.71 -29.70
CA GLY A 134 52.74 -5.34 -29.74
C GLY A 134 52.46 -4.02 -29.02
N ASN A 135 51.40 -3.33 -29.44
CA ASN A 135 50.91 -2.15 -28.75
C ASN A 135 50.16 -2.54 -27.48
N GLY A 136 50.21 -1.68 -26.47
CA GLY A 136 49.39 -1.80 -25.27
C GLY A 136 47.95 -1.35 -25.53
N GLY A 137 46.98 -2.02 -24.91
CA GLY A 137 45.57 -1.67 -25.04
C GLY A 137 45.25 -0.31 -24.40
N LYS A 138 44.24 0.39 -24.89
CA LYS A 138 43.74 1.61 -24.25
C LYS A 138 43.04 1.29 -22.93
N GLY A 139 43.06 2.20 -21.97
CA GLY A 139 42.24 2.09 -20.77
C GLY A 139 40.75 2.18 -21.09
N GLY A 140 39.92 1.57 -20.24
CA GLY A 140 38.48 1.48 -20.39
C GLY A 140 37.70 2.72 -19.95
N LYS A 141 36.39 2.56 -19.80
CA LYS A 141 35.46 3.65 -19.44
C LYS A 141 34.69 3.31 -18.17
N VAL A 142 34.85 4.10 -17.13
CA VAL A 142 34.14 3.93 -15.85
C VAL A 142 33.16 5.09 -15.65
N VAL A 143 31.88 4.78 -15.52
CA VAL A 143 30.80 5.73 -15.25
C VAL A 143 30.11 5.34 -13.94
N MET A 144 30.07 6.26 -12.98
CA MET A 144 29.46 6.04 -11.67
C MET A 144 28.42 7.12 -11.38
N LEU A 145 27.18 6.72 -11.10
CA LEU A 145 26.11 7.60 -10.66
C LEU A 145 25.53 7.11 -9.32
N PHE A 146 25.97 7.69 -8.21
CA PHE A 146 25.59 7.16 -6.89
C PHE A 146 25.39 8.21 -5.81
N ASN A 147 24.72 7.82 -4.72
CA ASN A 147 24.81 8.48 -3.43
C ASN A 147 25.26 7.47 -2.36
N ASP A 148 25.84 7.96 -1.28
CA ASP A 148 26.21 7.19 -0.11
C ASP A 148 25.25 7.46 1.07
N VAL A 149 25.27 6.58 2.08
CA VAL A 149 24.41 6.70 3.26
C VAL A 149 24.58 8.03 4.02
N PHE A 150 25.81 8.55 4.13
CA PHE A 150 26.05 9.81 4.83
C PHE A 150 25.44 10.99 4.05
N ARG A 151 25.57 10.99 2.72
CA ARG A 151 24.96 12.03 1.87
C ARG A 151 23.44 12.01 1.89
N ILE A 152 22.81 10.83 1.98
CA ILE A 152 21.36 10.71 2.16
C ILE A 152 20.94 11.34 3.48
N LEU A 153 21.57 10.95 4.59
CA LEU A 153 21.25 11.49 5.92
C LEU A 153 21.49 13.01 6.00
N PHE A 154 22.57 13.50 5.41
CA PHE A 154 22.82 14.94 5.28
C PHE A 154 21.72 15.67 4.49
N ARG A 155 21.27 15.11 3.35
CA ARG A 155 20.19 15.70 2.55
C ARG A 155 18.87 15.71 3.34
N ASP A 156 18.56 14.61 4.01
CA ASP A 156 17.30 14.44 4.74
C ASP A 156 17.25 15.31 6.02
N SER A 157 18.43 15.75 6.53
CA SER A 157 18.55 16.73 7.62
C SER A 157 17.88 18.09 7.30
N ARG A 158 17.66 18.39 6.01
CA ARG A 158 16.94 19.60 5.58
C ARG A 158 15.52 19.68 6.13
N LEU A 159 14.86 18.55 6.39
CA LEU A 159 13.53 18.54 7.04
C LEU A 159 13.57 19.15 8.46
N VAL A 160 14.72 19.09 9.14
CA VAL A 160 14.93 19.75 10.44
C VAL A 160 15.20 21.24 10.27
N ARG A 161 16.03 21.62 9.27
CA ARG A 161 16.39 23.03 8.98
C ARG A 161 15.22 23.84 8.41
N ASP A 162 14.41 23.24 7.54
CA ASP A 162 13.29 23.87 6.84
C ASP A 162 11.98 23.89 7.66
N ALA A 163 12.01 23.37 8.90
CA ALA A 163 10.87 23.33 9.82
C ALA A 163 10.46 24.74 10.29
N LYS A 164 9.15 25.04 10.25
CA LYS A 164 8.62 26.38 10.51
C LYS A 164 8.31 26.67 11.97
N THR A 165 8.24 25.63 12.81
CA THR A 165 7.91 25.75 14.23
C THR A 165 8.86 24.95 15.12
N ARG A 166 9.04 25.37 16.37
CA ARG A 166 9.88 24.67 17.36
C ARG A 166 9.42 23.21 17.59
N ALA A 167 8.11 22.97 17.57
CA ALA A 167 7.54 21.63 17.73
C ALA A 167 7.84 20.73 16.52
N GLU A 168 7.64 21.25 15.30
CA GLU A 168 7.98 20.56 14.05
C GLU A 168 9.48 20.27 13.96
N LYS A 169 10.34 21.25 14.27
CA LYS A 169 11.80 21.09 14.29
C LYS A 169 12.23 19.98 15.25
N LYS A 170 11.67 19.94 16.46
CA LYS A 170 11.93 18.86 17.44
C LYS A 170 11.45 17.50 16.94
N ALA A 171 10.25 17.40 16.38
CA ALA A 171 9.72 16.14 15.86
C ALA A 171 10.56 15.60 14.68
N ASN A 172 10.96 16.48 13.76
CA ASN A 172 11.80 16.15 12.63
C ASN A 172 13.21 15.76 13.08
N LEU A 173 13.79 16.45 14.08
CA LEU A 173 15.09 16.12 14.66
C LEU A 173 15.11 14.72 15.29
N ILE A 174 14.11 14.38 16.09
CA ILE A 174 14.00 13.06 16.74
C ILE A 174 13.89 11.95 15.67
N SER A 175 13.03 12.14 14.66
CA SER A 175 12.86 11.19 13.55
C SER A 175 14.13 11.01 12.71
N TRP A 176 14.78 12.12 12.36
CA TRP A 176 16.04 12.13 11.62
C TRP A 176 17.17 11.43 12.40
N LEU A 177 17.29 11.70 13.70
CA LEU A 177 18.30 11.09 14.55
C LEU A 177 18.08 9.58 14.73
N ALA A 178 16.84 9.14 14.91
CA ALA A 178 16.49 7.72 14.94
C ALA A 178 16.85 7.02 13.61
N THR A 179 16.56 7.66 12.48
CA THR A 179 16.89 7.17 11.13
C THR A 179 18.42 7.10 10.93
N ALA A 180 19.15 8.15 11.31
CA ALA A 180 20.61 8.22 11.19
C ALA A 180 21.28 7.12 12.02
N LYS A 181 20.86 6.93 13.27
CA LYS A 181 21.30 5.80 14.11
C LYS A 181 21.02 4.46 13.43
N GLY A 182 19.78 4.21 12.98
CA GLY A 182 19.38 2.94 12.38
C GLY A 182 20.20 2.57 11.14
N GLU A 183 20.42 3.53 10.22
CA GLU A 183 21.21 3.28 9.00
C GLU A 183 22.72 3.16 9.27
N LEU A 184 23.26 3.81 10.31
CA LEU A 184 24.70 3.84 10.59
C LEU A 184 25.17 2.77 11.59
N THR A 185 24.28 2.21 12.42
CA THR A 185 24.62 1.11 13.35
C THR A 185 25.14 -0.13 12.60
N ALA A 186 24.77 -0.29 11.33
CA ALA A 186 25.23 -1.36 10.45
C ALA A 186 26.42 -0.97 9.54
N VAL A 187 27.02 0.21 9.73
CA VAL A 187 27.97 0.81 8.76
C VAL A 187 29.18 1.51 9.41
N SER A 188 29.08 2.02 10.64
CA SER A 188 30.06 2.98 11.15
C SER A 188 31.45 2.39 11.44
N SER A 189 32.42 2.76 10.60
CA SER A 189 33.85 2.81 10.93
C SER A 189 34.40 4.26 10.99
N ASP A 190 33.55 5.29 10.89
CA ASP A 190 33.93 6.69 11.10
C ASP A 190 33.53 7.16 12.52
N ASP A 191 34.52 7.19 13.41
CA ASP A 191 34.37 7.56 14.82
C ASP A 191 33.85 8.99 15.02
N TYR A 192 34.12 9.90 14.08
CA TYR A 192 33.70 11.30 14.19
C TYR A 192 32.19 11.44 13.98
N VAL A 193 31.63 10.73 13.00
CA VAL A 193 30.17 10.66 12.80
C VAL A 193 29.49 10.02 14.01
N ALA A 194 30.04 8.92 14.52
CA ALA A 194 29.48 8.22 15.68
C ALA A 194 29.47 9.11 16.94
N GLN A 195 30.57 9.83 17.21
CA GLN A 195 30.68 10.73 18.36
C GLN A 195 29.78 11.97 18.22
N ALA A 196 29.63 12.54 17.03
CA ALA A 196 28.74 13.68 16.79
C ALA A 196 27.26 13.31 17.03
N LEU A 197 26.80 12.19 16.47
CA LEU A 197 25.42 11.70 16.67
C LEU A 197 25.15 11.31 18.13
N LYS A 198 26.12 10.71 18.82
CA LYS A 198 26.01 10.40 20.27
C LYS A 198 25.89 11.67 21.11
N THR A 199 26.62 12.74 20.75
CA THR A 199 26.57 14.03 21.46
C THR A 199 25.20 14.69 21.29
N LEU A 200 24.71 14.76 20.05
CA LEU A 200 23.37 15.28 19.74
C LEU A 200 22.25 14.50 20.45
N ASP A 201 22.35 13.18 20.49
CA ASP A 201 21.37 12.31 21.18
C ASP A 201 21.30 12.55 22.68
N GLY A 202 22.45 12.71 23.34
CA GLY A 202 22.49 13.06 24.76
C GLY A 202 21.77 14.39 25.06
N LEU A 203 21.92 15.37 24.17
CA LEU A 203 21.25 16.67 24.29
C LEU A 203 19.74 16.61 24.03
N VAL A 204 19.29 15.76 23.10
CA VAL A 204 17.86 15.48 22.84
C VAL A 204 17.22 14.77 24.03
N ALA A 205 17.93 13.83 24.66
CA ALA A 205 17.47 13.10 25.83
C ALA A 205 17.43 13.95 27.12
N ALA A 206 18.32 14.95 27.25
CA ALA A 206 18.44 15.80 28.45
C ALA A 206 17.39 16.94 28.56
N GLN A 207 16.36 16.97 27.69
CA GLN A 207 15.31 17.99 27.79
C GLN A 207 14.45 17.85 29.06
N PRO A 208 14.04 18.97 29.71
CA PRO A 208 14.06 20.34 29.22
C PRO A 208 15.32 21.17 29.56
N ALA A 209 16.40 20.57 30.09
CA ALA A 209 17.57 21.32 30.58
C ALA A 209 18.50 21.88 29.47
N THR A 210 18.29 21.52 28.21
CA THR A 210 19.12 21.92 27.06
C THR A 210 18.51 23.13 26.33
N THR A 211 19.34 24.11 25.95
CA THR A 211 18.90 25.25 25.12
C THR A 211 18.79 24.89 23.64
N ASP A 212 18.01 25.65 22.88
CA ASP A 212 17.83 25.40 21.44
C ASP A 212 19.15 25.65 20.67
N GLU A 213 19.95 26.63 21.09
CA GLU A 213 21.26 26.95 20.49
C GLU A 213 22.26 25.79 20.65
N ALA A 214 22.24 25.09 21.79
CA ALA A 214 23.11 23.94 22.03
C ALA A 214 22.69 22.73 21.17
N LEU A 215 21.38 22.55 20.95
CA LEU A 215 20.86 21.53 20.04
C LEU A 215 21.19 21.83 18.59
N ASP A 216 21.05 23.09 18.16
CA ASP A 216 21.37 23.52 16.81
C ASP A 216 22.87 23.39 16.51
N ALA A 217 23.74 23.81 17.43
CA ALA A 217 25.19 23.65 17.27
C ALA A 217 25.60 22.16 17.17
N ALA A 218 25.04 21.29 18.01
CA ALA A 218 25.31 19.86 17.94
C ALA A 218 24.72 19.19 16.69
N PHE A 219 23.58 19.68 16.21
CA PHE A 219 22.97 19.22 14.96
C PHE A 219 23.81 19.61 13.75
N ASP A 220 24.27 20.85 13.67
CA ASP A 220 25.14 21.31 12.57
C ASP A 220 26.45 20.50 12.54
N VAL A 221 27.11 20.30 13.69
CA VAL A 221 28.30 19.42 13.82
C VAL A 221 28.02 18.00 13.32
N ALA A 222 26.85 17.43 13.61
CA ALA A 222 26.46 16.12 13.11
C ALA A 222 26.22 16.12 11.59
N THR A 223 25.66 17.19 11.01
CA THR A 223 25.51 17.31 9.55
C THR A 223 26.86 17.49 8.83
N ASP A 224 27.77 18.29 9.39
CA ASP A 224 29.11 18.50 8.82
C ASP A 224 29.94 17.21 8.87
N ALA A 225 29.81 16.42 9.95
CA ALA A 225 30.42 15.09 10.05
C ALA A 225 29.95 14.16 8.92
N LEU A 226 28.66 14.16 8.59
CA LEU A 226 28.09 13.36 7.49
C LEU A 226 28.59 13.82 6.12
N GLU A 227 28.65 15.13 5.84
CA GLU A 227 29.18 15.64 4.56
C GLU A 227 30.69 15.38 4.41
N GLY A 228 31.44 15.48 5.51
CA GLY A 228 32.84 15.09 5.58
C GLY A 228 33.05 13.60 5.29
N ALA A 229 32.29 12.71 5.92
CA ALA A 229 32.38 11.26 5.72
C ALA A 229 32.01 10.84 4.28
N SER A 230 30.95 11.42 3.70
CA SER A 230 30.59 11.27 2.28
C SER A 230 31.75 11.67 1.35
N SER A 231 32.47 12.74 1.69
CA SER A 231 33.59 13.24 0.88
C SER A 231 34.85 12.38 1.02
N LYS A 232 35.18 11.91 2.24
CA LYS A 232 36.24 10.90 2.47
C LYS A 232 35.98 9.62 1.66
N LEU A 233 34.75 9.10 1.71
CA LEU A 233 34.39 7.89 0.94
C LEU A 233 34.69 8.07 -0.54
N ARG A 234 34.17 9.14 -1.15
CA ARG A 234 34.34 9.39 -2.59
C ARG A 234 35.81 9.52 -2.99
N ALA A 235 36.66 10.07 -2.10
CA ALA A 235 38.10 10.14 -2.31
C ALA A 235 38.82 8.78 -2.12
N SER A 236 38.25 7.85 -1.35
CA SER A 236 38.82 6.51 -1.09
C SER A 236 38.53 5.46 -2.17
N MET A 237 37.66 5.77 -3.15
CA MET A 237 37.30 4.85 -4.23
C MET A 237 38.39 4.83 -5.30
N GLY A 238 39.18 3.75 -5.36
CA GLY A 238 40.27 3.60 -6.32
C GLY A 238 39.75 3.20 -7.71
N ILE A 239 39.86 4.11 -8.68
CA ILE A 239 39.49 3.84 -10.08
C ILE A 239 40.76 3.94 -10.94
N ASP A 240 41.17 2.82 -11.54
CA ASP A 240 42.33 2.75 -12.43
C ASP A 240 41.87 2.47 -13.87
N VAL A 241 42.13 3.42 -14.77
CA VAL A 241 41.86 3.34 -16.21
C VAL A 241 43.13 3.53 -17.03
N ALA A 242 44.30 3.13 -16.50
CA ALA A 242 45.57 3.26 -17.21
C ALA A 242 45.54 2.51 -18.56
N GLY A 243 46.23 3.07 -19.56
CA GLY A 243 46.55 2.31 -20.77
C GLY A 243 47.60 1.25 -20.45
N GLY A 244 47.55 0.12 -21.16
CA GLY A 244 48.56 -0.92 -21.06
C GLY A 244 49.90 -0.43 -21.61
N PRO A 245 51.04 -0.87 -21.06
CA PRO A 245 52.35 -0.57 -21.62
C PRO A 245 52.55 -1.32 -22.94
N TYR A 246 53.48 -0.84 -23.77
CA TYR A 246 53.88 -1.51 -25.00
C TYR A 246 54.79 -2.71 -24.74
N GLY A 247 54.81 -3.64 -25.69
CA GLY A 247 55.84 -4.66 -25.78
C GLY A 247 57.10 -4.14 -26.48
N MET A 248 58.25 -4.61 -26.02
CA MET A 248 59.56 -4.28 -26.60
C MET A 248 59.75 -5.02 -27.93
N GLY A 249 60.41 -4.37 -28.90
CA GLY A 249 60.80 -5.03 -30.14
C GLY A 249 61.88 -6.09 -29.90
N GLY A 250 61.78 -7.21 -30.61
CA GLY A 250 62.66 -8.38 -30.47
C GLY A 250 64.09 -8.12 -30.93
N ASP A 251 65.03 -8.86 -30.34
CA ASP A 251 66.46 -8.75 -30.67
C ASP A 251 66.76 -9.31 -32.07
N GLY A 252 67.46 -8.50 -32.87
CA GLY A 252 67.84 -8.80 -34.25
C GLY A 252 68.66 -7.65 -34.83
N SER A 253 68.99 -7.70 -36.12
CA SER A 253 69.80 -6.69 -36.79
C SER A 253 69.21 -6.29 -38.15
N PRO A 254 68.35 -5.24 -38.22
CA PRO A 254 67.95 -4.35 -37.12
C PRO A 254 67.06 -5.01 -36.05
N ARG A 255 67.07 -4.44 -34.84
CA ARG A 255 66.12 -4.77 -33.77
C ARG A 255 64.72 -4.39 -34.21
N GLY A 256 63.72 -5.18 -33.82
CA GLY A 256 62.32 -4.82 -34.02
C GLY A 256 61.94 -3.49 -33.35
N SER A 257 60.93 -2.81 -33.88
CA SER A 257 60.36 -1.62 -33.24
C SER A 257 59.58 -1.99 -31.97
N ASN A 258 59.65 -1.15 -30.95
CA ASN A 258 58.72 -1.22 -29.81
C ASN A 258 57.29 -0.87 -30.27
N GLY A 259 56.29 -1.39 -29.57
CA GLY A 259 54.90 -0.94 -29.72
C GLY A 259 54.66 0.44 -29.09
N HIS A 260 53.41 0.90 -29.13
CA HIS A 260 52.95 2.12 -28.47
C HIS A 260 52.19 1.80 -27.18
N ALA A 261 52.39 2.60 -26.13
CA ALA A 261 51.57 2.49 -24.92
C ALA A 261 50.13 2.90 -25.23
N GLY A 262 49.18 2.24 -24.57
CA GLY A 262 47.78 2.58 -24.68
C GLY A 262 47.48 3.98 -24.11
N ALA A 263 46.49 4.64 -24.71
CA ALA A 263 45.95 5.86 -24.12
C ALA A 263 45.25 5.54 -22.78
N THR A 264 45.31 6.46 -21.82
CA THR A 264 44.50 6.38 -20.59
C THR A 264 43.01 6.47 -20.95
N GLY A 265 42.20 5.69 -20.25
CA GLY A 265 40.76 5.64 -20.39
C GLY A 265 40.04 6.84 -19.78
N THR A 266 38.75 6.68 -19.47
CA THR A 266 37.90 7.77 -18.96
C THR A 266 37.16 7.41 -17.69
N VAL A 267 37.07 8.35 -16.75
CA VAL A 267 36.31 8.24 -15.51
C VAL A 267 35.30 9.38 -15.44
N SER A 268 34.03 9.04 -15.21
CA SER A 268 32.97 9.99 -14.88
C SER A 268 32.30 9.54 -13.59
N SER A 269 32.32 10.38 -12.57
CA SER A 269 31.68 10.11 -11.27
C SER A 269 30.77 11.27 -10.92
N SER A 270 29.53 10.97 -10.54
CA SER A 270 28.48 11.97 -10.31
C SER A 270 27.50 11.53 -9.23
N LEU A 271 26.92 12.50 -8.52
CA LEU A 271 25.86 12.24 -7.55
C LEU A 271 24.57 11.82 -8.26
N LEU A 272 23.86 10.81 -7.72
CA LEU A 272 22.55 10.40 -8.22
C LEU A 272 21.51 11.45 -7.84
N THR A 273 21.37 12.44 -8.73
CA THR A 273 20.41 13.55 -8.67
C THR A 273 19.54 13.52 -9.92
N LEU A 274 18.33 14.08 -9.84
CA LEU A 274 17.40 14.14 -10.98
C LEU A 274 18.07 14.64 -12.28
N LYS A 275 18.79 15.77 -12.20
CA LYS A 275 19.51 16.37 -13.33
C LYS A 275 20.48 15.39 -14.00
N ASN A 276 21.24 14.65 -13.20
CA ASN A 276 22.24 13.71 -13.68
C ASN A 276 21.61 12.41 -14.19
N VAL A 277 20.47 11.99 -13.64
CA VAL A 277 19.69 10.84 -14.14
C VAL A 277 19.12 11.16 -15.53
N VAL A 278 18.30 12.22 -15.68
CA VAL A 278 17.65 12.52 -16.97
C VAL A 278 18.66 12.92 -18.06
N GLY A 279 19.78 13.52 -17.67
CA GLY A 279 20.88 13.91 -18.56
C GLY A 279 21.83 12.78 -18.97
N SER A 280 21.69 11.58 -18.42
CA SER A 280 22.53 10.43 -18.76
C SER A 280 21.99 9.64 -19.95
N THR A 281 22.86 8.93 -20.66
CA THR A 281 22.49 7.93 -21.68
C THR A 281 22.42 6.50 -21.13
N GLU A 282 22.59 6.32 -19.82
CA GLU A 282 22.73 5.01 -19.17
C GLU A 282 21.39 4.46 -18.66
N LEU A 283 21.16 3.16 -18.84
CA LEU A 283 19.86 2.52 -18.67
C LEU A 283 19.70 2.03 -17.22
N PHE A 284 19.46 2.92 -16.27
CA PHE A 284 19.50 2.66 -14.82
C PHE A 284 18.45 1.68 -14.25
N LEU A 285 17.43 1.35 -15.03
CA LEU A 285 16.29 0.52 -14.63
C LEU A 285 15.86 -0.40 -15.76
N HIS A 286 15.62 -1.66 -15.43
CA HIS A 286 14.96 -2.61 -16.33
C HIS A 286 13.47 -2.74 -15.93
N PRO A 287 12.53 -2.61 -16.88
CA PRO A 287 11.10 -2.63 -16.56
C PRO A 287 10.65 -3.92 -15.86
N ASP A 288 11.06 -5.08 -16.38
CA ASP A 288 10.67 -6.38 -15.79
C ASP A 288 11.27 -6.60 -14.39
N GLN A 289 12.50 -6.13 -14.13
CA GLN A 289 13.13 -6.21 -12.81
C GLN A 289 12.36 -5.38 -11.77
N VAL A 290 11.90 -4.18 -12.17
CA VAL A 290 11.07 -3.34 -11.31
C VAL A 290 9.72 -4.03 -11.06
N ALA A 291 9.11 -4.66 -12.07
CA ALA A 291 7.88 -5.43 -11.88
C ALA A 291 8.06 -6.63 -10.95
N MET A 292 9.18 -7.36 -11.03
CA MET A 292 9.54 -8.43 -10.08
C MET A 292 9.68 -7.90 -8.65
N THR A 293 10.30 -6.71 -8.49
CA THR A 293 10.40 -6.05 -7.18
C THR A 293 9.02 -5.71 -6.61
N VAL A 294 8.08 -5.24 -7.45
CA VAL A 294 6.69 -4.96 -7.03
C VAL A 294 5.96 -6.23 -6.60
N ALA A 295 6.13 -7.36 -7.31
CA ALA A 295 5.51 -8.62 -6.94
C ALA A 295 6.04 -9.18 -5.59
N GLU A 296 7.34 -9.05 -5.33
CA GLU A 296 7.92 -9.44 -4.03
C GLU A 296 7.49 -8.49 -2.88
N LEU A 297 7.27 -7.21 -3.16
CA LEU A 297 6.67 -6.25 -2.23
C LEU A 297 5.22 -6.60 -1.89
N GLU A 298 4.42 -6.93 -2.90
CA GLU A 298 3.05 -7.44 -2.72
C GLU A 298 3.06 -8.72 -1.88
N ASN A 299 4.04 -9.61 -2.07
CA ASN A 299 4.21 -10.80 -1.25
C ASN A 299 4.52 -10.47 0.22
N LEU A 300 5.45 -9.53 0.50
CA LEU A 300 5.70 -9.07 1.88
C LEU A 300 4.46 -8.46 2.53
N TYR A 301 3.68 -7.67 1.78
CA TYR A 301 2.43 -7.10 2.29
C TYR A 301 1.38 -8.18 2.55
N PHE A 302 1.29 -9.20 1.69
CA PHE A 302 0.42 -10.35 1.92
C PHE A 302 0.82 -11.15 3.17
N VAL A 303 2.11 -11.41 3.41
CA VAL A 303 2.62 -12.04 4.65
C VAL A 303 2.10 -11.30 5.88
N GLY A 304 2.19 -9.97 5.89
CA GLY A 304 1.45 -9.12 6.83
C GLY A 304 1.92 -9.13 8.28
N THR A 305 2.99 -9.86 8.62
CA THR A 305 3.65 -9.77 9.93
C THR A 305 4.27 -8.37 10.13
N GLN A 306 4.46 -7.94 11.38
CA GLN A 306 5.03 -6.60 11.66
C GLN A 306 6.39 -6.36 10.96
N ASP A 307 7.25 -7.38 10.94
CA ASP A 307 8.54 -7.36 10.23
C ASP A 307 8.35 -7.30 8.69
N ALA A 308 7.44 -8.09 8.12
CA ALA A 308 7.17 -8.07 6.68
C ALA A 308 6.57 -6.72 6.22
N ILE A 309 5.67 -6.13 7.01
CA ILE A 309 5.11 -4.78 6.77
C ILE A 309 6.19 -3.71 6.88
N ALA A 310 7.05 -3.76 7.91
CA ALA A 310 8.16 -2.80 8.05
C ALA A 310 9.15 -2.90 6.87
N LYS A 311 9.48 -4.12 6.42
CA LYS A 311 10.28 -4.36 5.20
C LYS A 311 9.57 -3.80 3.96
N ALA A 312 8.30 -4.10 3.77
CA ALA A 312 7.52 -3.60 2.64
C ALA A 312 7.52 -2.07 2.57
N ILE A 313 7.25 -1.37 3.68
CA ILE A 313 7.28 0.09 3.77
C ILE A 313 8.66 0.65 3.36
N ASN A 314 9.74 0.10 3.91
CA ASN A 314 11.10 0.54 3.60
C ASN A 314 11.46 0.37 2.12
N HIS A 315 11.13 -0.78 1.54
CA HIS A 315 11.38 -1.08 0.14
C HIS A 315 10.46 -0.29 -0.82
N VAL A 316 9.20 -0.05 -0.46
CA VAL A 316 8.26 0.82 -1.19
C VAL A 316 8.80 2.24 -1.26
N LYS A 317 9.25 2.81 -0.14
CA LYS A 317 9.89 4.13 -0.10
C LYS A 317 11.11 4.19 -1.02
N ALA A 318 12.04 3.24 -0.86
CA ALA A 318 13.27 3.18 -1.66
C ALA A 318 13.01 2.99 -3.17
N LEU A 319 12.00 2.20 -3.56
CA LEU A 319 11.63 1.98 -4.96
C LEU A 319 10.93 3.21 -5.56
N LYS A 320 10.04 3.85 -4.80
CA LYS A 320 9.39 5.11 -5.21
C LYS A 320 10.43 6.20 -5.47
N ASP A 321 11.39 6.38 -4.56
CA ASP A 321 12.45 7.39 -4.70
C ASP A 321 13.33 7.09 -5.93
N ARG A 322 13.67 5.82 -6.20
CA ARG A 322 14.42 5.40 -7.39
C ARG A 322 13.65 5.62 -8.71
N LEU A 323 12.32 5.53 -8.68
CA LEU A 323 11.42 5.76 -9.82
C LEU A 323 11.01 7.24 -9.98
N GLY A 324 11.29 8.10 -9.00
CA GLY A 324 10.76 9.47 -8.92
C GLY A 324 11.18 10.43 -10.04
N PHE A 325 12.15 10.06 -10.89
CA PHE A 325 12.51 10.86 -12.07
C PHE A 325 11.48 10.76 -13.21
N LEU A 326 10.65 9.71 -13.24
CA LEU A 326 9.75 9.41 -14.35
C LEU A 326 8.65 10.46 -14.58
N ASP A 327 8.24 11.19 -13.53
CA ASP A 327 7.27 12.29 -13.65
C ASP A 327 7.86 13.52 -14.37
N GLN A 328 9.19 13.67 -14.34
CA GLN A 328 9.91 14.84 -14.87
C GLN A 328 10.71 14.54 -16.15
N LEU A 329 10.76 13.27 -16.57
CA LEU A 329 11.44 12.81 -17.78
C LEU A 329 10.67 13.21 -19.05
N LYS A 330 11.35 13.88 -19.98
CA LYS A 330 10.80 14.42 -21.23
C LYS A 330 11.38 13.72 -22.47
N PRO A 331 10.65 13.69 -23.61
CA PRO A 331 11.18 13.15 -24.88
C PRO A 331 12.46 13.82 -25.40
N SER A 332 12.75 15.05 -24.96
CA SER A 332 13.99 15.77 -25.26
C SER A 332 15.23 15.16 -24.60
N ASP A 333 15.05 14.52 -23.44
CA ASP A 333 16.12 14.20 -22.51
C ASP A 333 16.97 13.01 -23.02
N PRO A 334 18.30 13.03 -22.81
CA PRO A 334 19.18 11.94 -23.22
C PRO A 334 18.70 10.55 -22.77
N LEU A 335 18.25 10.43 -21.51
CA LEU A 335 17.81 9.14 -20.97
C LEU A 335 16.58 8.59 -21.70
N PHE A 336 15.65 9.45 -22.11
CA PHE A 336 14.45 9.02 -22.84
C PHE A 336 14.82 8.41 -24.20
N LYS A 337 15.73 9.08 -24.92
CA LYS A 337 16.22 8.62 -26.23
C LYS A 337 17.02 7.33 -26.11
N SER A 338 17.90 7.22 -25.11
CA SER A 338 18.66 5.99 -24.89
C SER A 338 17.77 4.79 -24.57
N TYR A 339 16.68 4.96 -23.82
CA TYR A 339 15.67 3.90 -23.67
C TYR A 339 15.02 3.53 -25.01
N MET A 340 14.55 4.53 -25.77
CA MET A 340 13.92 4.32 -27.08
C MET A 340 14.82 3.56 -28.07
N GLU A 341 16.12 3.87 -28.09
CA GLU A 341 17.12 3.27 -28.97
C GLU A 341 17.59 1.89 -28.49
N SER A 342 17.41 1.56 -27.20
CA SER A 342 18.03 0.38 -26.56
C SER A 342 17.05 -0.70 -26.09
N GLU A 343 15.75 -0.60 -26.36
CA GLU A 343 14.75 -1.60 -25.89
C GLU A 343 15.16 -3.03 -26.28
N ALA A 344 15.55 -3.23 -27.55
CA ALA A 344 16.05 -4.53 -28.03
C ALA A 344 17.37 -4.98 -27.37
N ARG A 345 18.26 -4.05 -26.98
CA ARG A 345 19.49 -4.36 -26.22
C ARG A 345 19.16 -4.83 -24.80
N LEU A 346 18.06 -4.35 -24.23
CA LEU A 346 17.49 -4.79 -22.95
C LEU A 346 16.54 -6.00 -23.07
N MET A 347 16.34 -6.60 -24.25
CA MET A 347 15.33 -7.66 -24.47
C MET A 347 13.87 -7.24 -24.21
N VAL A 348 13.58 -5.93 -24.21
CA VAL A 348 12.24 -5.35 -24.10
C VAL A 348 11.62 -5.24 -25.49
N VAL A 349 10.34 -5.60 -25.64
CA VAL A 349 9.63 -5.53 -26.93
C VAL A 349 9.15 -4.09 -27.17
N PRO A 350 9.58 -3.40 -28.25
CA PRO A 350 9.10 -2.06 -28.56
C PRO A 350 7.59 -2.06 -28.88
N SER A 351 6.88 -1.01 -28.45
CA SER A 351 5.43 -0.87 -28.68
C SER A 351 5.10 -0.16 -30.00
N GLY A 352 6.10 0.45 -30.65
CA GLY A 352 5.93 1.27 -31.85
C GLY A 352 5.28 2.64 -31.62
N GLY A 353 5.02 3.04 -30.37
CA GLY A 353 4.44 4.35 -30.02
C GLY A 353 5.46 5.39 -29.55
N ASP A 354 5.01 6.64 -29.39
CA ASP A 354 5.82 7.81 -29.01
C ASP A 354 6.53 7.69 -27.64
N VAL A 355 6.08 6.77 -26.79
CA VAL A 355 6.69 6.48 -25.48
C VAL A 355 7.22 5.04 -25.47
N PRO A 356 8.54 4.84 -25.26
CA PRO A 356 9.14 3.51 -25.17
C PRO A 356 8.42 2.58 -24.18
N THR A 357 8.41 1.28 -24.48
CA THR A 357 7.78 0.25 -23.62
C THR A 357 8.40 0.19 -22.23
N SER A 358 9.70 0.45 -22.15
CA SER A 358 10.47 0.55 -20.92
C SER A 358 9.95 1.68 -20.04
N ILE A 359 9.74 2.87 -20.60
CA ILE A 359 9.30 4.05 -19.84
C ILE A 359 7.84 3.91 -19.41
N SER A 360 6.97 3.39 -20.28
CA SER A 360 5.57 3.13 -19.94
C SER A 360 5.43 2.05 -18.86
N SER A 361 6.17 0.93 -18.96
CA SER A 361 6.19 -0.12 -17.93
C SER A 361 6.72 0.36 -16.57
N LEU A 362 7.74 1.23 -16.58
CA LEU A 362 8.28 1.83 -15.36
C LEU A 362 7.27 2.81 -14.72
N LYS A 363 6.52 3.59 -15.52
CA LYS A 363 5.44 4.46 -15.04
C LYS A 363 4.28 3.65 -14.44
N THR A 364 3.88 2.55 -15.08
CA THR A 364 2.90 1.59 -14.55
C THR A 364 3.34 1.04 -13.19
N SER A 365 4.61 0.64 -13.08
CA SER A 365 5.18 0.15 -11.82
C SER A 365 5.22 1.22 -10.72
N LEU A 366 5.57 2.47 -11.05
CA LEU A 366 5.51 3.61 -10.12
C LEU A 366 4.09 3.84 -9.59
N SER A 367 3.06 3.70 -10.45
CA SER A 367 1.66 3.78 -10.03
C SER A 367 1.28 2.66 -9.06
N HIS A 368 1.75 1.43 -9.27
CA HIS A 368 1.54 0.31 -8.32
C HIS A 368 2.23 0.58 -6.98
N VAL A 369 3.48 1.04 -6.99
CA VAL A 369 4.24 1.38 -5.75
C VAL A 369 3.53 2.50 -4.98
N ARG A 370 3.02 3.52 -5.67
CA ARG A 370 2.19 4.60 -5.07
C ARG A 370 0.87 4.07 -4.49
N ALA A 371 0.20 3.13 -5.18
CA ALA A 371 -1.02 2.53 -4.67
C ALA A 371 -0.76 1.69 -3.40
N MET A 372 0.29 0.87 -3.40
CA MET A 372 0.71 0.08 -2.25
C MET A 372 1.14 0.95 -1.06
N GLU A 373 1.87 2.04 -1.31
CA GLU A 373 2.22 3.05 -0.29
C GLU A 373 0.96 3.59 0.41
N ARG A 374 -0.08 3.93 -0.36
CA ARG A 374 -1.36 4.44 0.17
C ARG A 374 -2.07 3.42 1.05
N ARG A 375 -2.05 2.13 0.69
CA ARG A 375 -2.69 1.07 1.49
C ARG A 375 -1.92 0.81 2.80
N LEU A 376 -0.60 0.70 2.71
CA LEU A 376 0.29 0.48 3.87
C LEU A 376 0.18 1.61 4.90
N TYR A 377 0.22 2.88 4.47
CA TYR A 377 0.04 4.02 5.38
C TYR A 377 -1.42 4.29 5.76
N GLY A 378 -2.38 3.78 4.98
CA GLY A 378 -3.81 3.86 5.28
C GLY A 378 -4.29 2.82 6.31
N GLY A 379 -3.42 1.92 6.79
CA GLY A 379 -3.80 0.85 7.71
C GLY A 379 -4.74 -0.19 7.09
N LEU A 380 -4.77 -0.28 5.76
CA LEU A 380 -5.58 -1.25 5.03
C LEU A 380 -4.86 -2.61 5.01
N ASP A 381 -5.61 -3.69 4.89
CA ASP A 381 -5.06 -5.00 4.55
C ASP A 381 -4.65 -5.09 3.07
N PHE A 382 -4.02 -6.22 2.72
CA PHE A 382 -3.55 -6.52 1.37
C PHE A 382 -4.65 -6.37 0.30
N TYR A 383 -5.89 -6.75 0.64
CA TYR A 383 -7.06 -6.68 -0.24
C TYR A 383 -7.69 -5.27 -0.28
N GLY A 384 -7.13 -4.31 0.45
CA GLY A 384 -7.57 -2.93 0.48
C GLY A 384 -8.76 -2.68 1.40
N HIS A 385 -8.98 -3.49 2.44
CA HIS A 385 -10.06 -3.28 3.40
C HIS A 385 -9.54 -2.88 4.79
N VAL A 386 -10.41 -2.28 5.62
CA VAL A 386 -10.12 -2.03 7.03
C VAL A 386 -10.32 -3.30 7.87
N ALA A 387 -9.71 -3.39 9.04
CA ALA A 387 -9.78 -4.59 9.89
C ALA A 387 -11.22 -5.04 10.23
N THR A 388 -12.13 -4.10 10.47
CA THR A 388 -13.56 -4.35 10.74
C THR A 388 -14.38 -4.73 9.52
N TRP A 389 -13.82 -4.65 8.31
CA TRP A 389 -14.59 -4.85 7.09
C TRP A 389 -15.03 -6.32 6.92
N VAL A 390 -16.28 -6.48 6.49
CA VAL A 390 -16.88 -7.76 6.09
C VAL A 390 -17.69 -7.59 4.80
N PRO A 391 -17.78 -8.65 3.97
CA PRO A 391 -18.59 -8.58 2.76
C PRO A 391 -20.10 -8.71 3.08
N SER A 392 -20.95 -8.12 2.22
CA SER A 392 -22.41 -8.17 2.39
C SER A 392 -23.05 -9.52 2.02
N GLY A 393 -22.36 -10.39 1.29
CA GLY A 393 -22.82 -11.74 0.97
C GLY A 393 -22.64 -12.69 2.15
N SER A 394 -23.49 -13.72 2.23
CA SER A 394 -23.42 -14.74 3.28
C SER A 394 -22.14 -15.59 3.21
N PHE A 395 -21.87 -16.36 4.27
CA PHE A 395 -20.81 -17.36 4.24
C PHE A 395 -21.07 -18.43 3.16
N GLU A 396 -22.32 -18.90 3.05
CA GLU A 396 -22.76 -19.90 2.08
C GLU A 396 -22.52 -19.44 0.63
N PHE A 397 -22.82 -18.17 0.33
CA PHE A 397 -22.63 -17.53 -0.96
C PHE A 397 -21.15 -17.50 -1.36
N TYR A 398 -20.26 -17.03 -0.48
CA TYR A 398 -18.82 -17.02 -0.77
C TYR A 398 -18.21 -18.42 -0.79
N ARG A 399 -18.68 -19.34 0.07
CA ARG A 399 -18.28 -20.75 0.04
C ARG A 399 -18.59 -21.41 -1.30
N ALA A 400 -19.74 -21.11 -1.89
CA ALA A 400 -20.12 -21.60 -3.22
C ALA A 400 -19.20 -21.03 -4.32
N GLN A 401 -18.96 -19.71 -4.33
CA GLN A 401 -18.03 -19.09 -5.31
C GLN A 401 -16.59 -19.61 -5.17
N LEU A 402 -16.13 -19.80 -3.93
CA LEU A 402 -14.81 -20.37 -3.63
C LEU A 402 -14.68 -21.83 -4.10
N GLN A 403 -15.77 -22.59 -4.17
CA GLN A 403 -15.73 -23.91 -4.82
C GLN A 403 -15.40 -23.76 -6.31
N THR A 404 -16.20 -22.99 -7.05
CA THR A 404 -16.00 -22.76 -8.49
C THR A 404 -14.60 -22.21 -8.80
N ALA A 405 -14.15 -21.19 -8.07
CA ALA A 405 -12.84 -20.56 -8.31
C ALA A 405 -11.65 -21.51 -8.04
N MET A 406 -11.79 -22.47 -7.11
CA MET A 406 -10.76 -23.50 -6.88
C MET A 406 -10.74 -24.55 -8.00
N ASP A 407 -11.88 -24.86 -8.60
CA ASP A 407 -11.97 -25.80 -9.73
C ASP A 407 -11.40 -25.16 -11.02
N ASP A 408 -11.71 -23.87 -11.28
CA ASP A 408 -11.11 -23.08 -12.38
C ASP A 408 -9.59 -22.90 -12.22
N PHE A 409 -9.10 -22.73 -10.99
CA PHE A 409 -7.69 -22.56 -10.69
C PHE A 409 -6.86 -23.80 -11.09
N GLU A 410 -7.37 -25.02 -10.90
CA GLU A 410 -6.68 -26.24 -11.34
C GLU A 410 -6.52 -26.27 -12.87
N LEU A 411 -7.52 -25.82 -13.63
CA LEU A 411 -7.45 -25.71 -15.09
C LEU A 411 -6.40 -24.66 -15.52
N ILE A 412 -6.41 -23.47 -14.92
CA ILE A 412 -5.48 -22.38 -15.26
C ILE A 412 -4.04 -22.72 -14.86
N LYS A 413 -3.84 -23.37 -13.71
CA LYS A 413 -2.53 -23.91 -13.29
C LYS A 413 -1.97 -24.91 -14.30
N ASN A 414 -2.81 -25.83 -14.81
CA ASN A 414 -2.40 -26.78 -15.85
C ASN A 414 -2.03 -26.09 -17.17
N ASN A 415 -2.74 -25.02 -17.54
CA ASN A 415 -2.38 -24.18 -18.69
C ASN A 415 -1.04 -23.45 -18.49
N TYR A 416 -0.78 -22.90 -17.29
CA TYR A 416 0.49 -22.24 -16.97
C TYR A 416 1.69 -23.19 -17.05
N PHE A 417 1.61 -24.38 -16.43
CA PHE A 417 2.68 -25.38 -16.55
C PHE A 417 2.81 -25.96 -17.96
N SER A 418 1.73 -26.00 -18.74
CA SER A 418 1.79 -26.35 -20.17
C SER A 418 2.53 -25.28 -20.97
N TYR A 419 2.27 -23.99 -20.70
CA TYR A 419 3.04 -22.90 -21.27
C TYR A 419 4.54 -22.99 -20.93
N GLN A 420 4.91 -23.25 -19.67
CA GLN A 420 6.32 -23.43 -19.28
C GLN A 420 6.98 -24.59 -20.06
N LYS A 421 6.28 -25.71 -20.26
CA LYS A 421 6.79 -26.84 -21.07
C LYS A 421 6.91 -26.50 -22.55
N ILE A 422 6.03 -25.63 -23.08
CA ILE A 422 6.06 -25.14 -24.46
C ILE A 422 7.11 -24.03 -24.64
N ALA A 423 7.46 -23.28 -23.59
CA ALA A 423 8.47 -22.22 -23.63
C ALA A 423 9.85 -22.74 -24.09
N ALA A 424 10.20 -23.97 -23.70
CA ALA A 424 11.42 -24.66 -24.12
C ALA A 424 11.45 -25.11 -25.61
N ASP A 425 10.33 -25.05 -26.33
CA ASP A 425 10.19 -25.52 -27.72
C ASP A 425 10.07 -24.36 -28.71
N GLN A 426 11.12 -24.11 -29.50
CA GLN A 426 11.17 -23.05 -30.50
C GLN A 426 10.08 -23.19 -31.58
N ALA A 427 9.61 -24.41 -31.88
CA ALA A 427 8.62 -24.65 -32.94
C ALA A 427 7.21 -24.14 -32.59
N LYS A 428 6.95 -23.82 -31.31
CA LYS A 428 5.61 -23.46 -30.79
C LYS A 428 5.47 -21.98 -30.43
N ALA A 429 6.31 -21.11 -31.01
CA ALA A 429 6.29 -19.67 -30.73
C ALA A 429 4.90 -19.01 -30.92
N LYS A 430 4.12 -19.47 -31.89
CA LYS A 430 2.76 -18.98 -32.18
C LYS A 430 1.76 -19.30 -31.06
N ASP A 431 1.84 -20.51 -30.49
CA ASP A 431 0.95 -20.96 -29.42
C ASP A 431 1.22 -20.17 -28.13
N ARG A 432 2.50 -19.88 -27.84
CA ARG A 432 2.91 -19.02 -26.71
C ARG A 432 2.25 -17.63 -26.77
N ILE A 433 2.18 -17.03 -27.96
CA ILE A 433 1.52 -15.72 -28.17
C ILE A 433 -0.01 -15.83 -28.02
N GLN A 434 -0.63 -16.91 -28.49
CA GLN A 434 -2.06 -17.13 -28.33
C GLN A 434 -2.46 -17.28 -26.85
N HIS A 435 -1.71 -18.06 -26.07
CA HIS A 435 -1.92 -18.18 -24.63
C HIS A 435 -1.75 -16.83 -23.91
N ALA A 436 -0.70 -16.06 -24.24
CA ALA A 436 -0.49 -14.73 -23.67
C ALA A 436 -1.62 -13.74 -23.99
N ARG A 437 -2.16 -13.75 -25.22
CA ARG A 437 -3.31 -12.90 -25.59
C ARG A 437 -4.59 -13.29 -24.87
N ALA A 438 -4.89 -14.59 -24.76
CA ALA A 438 -6.06 -15.08 -24.03
C ALA A 438 -6.02 -14.69 -22.55
N ALA A 439 -4.84 -14.84 -21.92
CA ALA A 439 -4.56 -14.38 -20.56
C ALA A 439 -4.81 -12.87 -20.38
N VAL A 440 -4.28 -12.04 -21.28
CA VAL A 440 -4.46 -10.57 -21.25
C VAL A 440 -5.94 -10.17 -21.37
N GLU A 441 -6.71 -10.82 -22.25
CA GLU A 441 -8.15 -10.56 -22.41
C GLU A 441 -8.98 -10.92 -21.17
N VAL A 442 -8.66 -12.03 -20.49
CA VAL A 442 -9.30 -12.39 -19.21
C VAL A 442 -8.98 -11.34 -18.15
N GLY A 443 -7.71 -10.89 -18.05
CA GLY A 443 -7.28 -9.85 -17.11
C GLY A 443 -8.00 -8.50 -17.34
N LYS A 444 -8.13 -8.06 -18.60
CA LYS A 444 -8.88 -6.85 -18.98
C LYS A 444 -10.33 -6.92 -18.52
N LYS A 445 -11.05 -8.01 -18.83
CA LYS A 445 -12.46 -8.18 -18.44
C LYS A 445 -12.65 -8.18 -16.92
N GLY A 446 -11.75 -8.84 -16.19
CA GLY A 446 -11.73 -8.81 -14.71
C GLY A 446 -11.58 -7.38 -14.17
N CYS A 447 -10.58 -6.64 -14.66
CA CYS A 447 -10.35 -5.25 -14.26
C CYS A 447 -11.55 -4.34 -14.57
N GLN A 448 -12.19 -4.50 -15.74
CA GLN A 448 -13.37 -3.71 -16.13
C GLN A 448 -14.59 -3.99 -15.23
N ALA A 449 -14.82 -5.25 -14.85
CA ALA A 449 -15.87 -5.63 -13.91
C ALA A 449 -15.60 -5.05 -12.51
N ASP A 450 -14.38 -5.19 -12.00
CA ASP A 450 -13.97 -4.67 -10.69
C ASP A 450 -14.05 -3.13 -10.64
N ILE A 451 -13.66 -2.41 -11.71
CA ILE A 451 -13.84 -0.94 -11.85
C ILE A 451 -15.33 -0.57 -11.80
N THR A 452 -16.19 -1.31 -12.49
CA THR A 452 -17.63 -1.04 -12.53
C THR A 452 -18.26 -1.23 -11.15
N ALA A 453 -17.88 -2.28 -10.42
CA ALA A 453 -18.30 -2.49 -9.04
C ALA A 453 -17.83 -1.35 -8.13
N LEU A 454 -16.54 -1.00 -8.15
CA LEU A 454 -15.94 0.05 -7.32
C LEU A 454 -16.57 1.43 -7.55
N ARG A 455 -16.94 1.78 -8.79
CA ARG A 455 -17.69 3.01 -9.09
C ARG A 455 -19.04 3.06 -8.35
N THR A 456 -19.79 1.95 -8.34
CA THR A 456 -21.04 1.85 -7.58
C THR A 456 -20.78 1.93 -6.07
N GLN A 457 -19.75 1.27 -5.54
CA GLN A 457 -19.38 1.36 -4.12
C GLN A 457 -19.05 2.79 -3.69
N LEU A 458 -18.25 3.51 -4.48
CA LEU A 458 -17.87 4.91 -4.23
C LEU A 458 -19.09 5.81 -4.19
N LYS A 459 -20.01 5.69 -5.16
CA LYS A 459 -21.26 6.48 -5.20
C LYS A 459 -22.14 6.23 -3.98
N THR A 460 -22.37 4.97 -3.61
CA THR A 460 -23.19 4.61 -2.44
C THR A 460 -22.56 5.08 -1.12
N THR A 461 -21.24 4.93 -0.99
CA THR A 461 -20.49 5.36 0.20
C THR A 461 -20.49 6.89 0.33
N ALA A 462 -20.26 7.63 -0.76
CA ALA A 462 -20.33 9.10 -0.78
C ALA A 462 -21.71 9.63 -0.36
N ASN A 463 -22.79 9.02 -0.85
CA ASN A 463 -24.15 9.38 -0.44
C ASN A 463 -24.36 9.15 1.06
N SER A 464 -23.79 8.08 1.62
CA SER A 464 -23.94 7.74 3.05
C SER A 464 -23.06 8.60 3.95
N ILE A 465 -21.88 9.04 3.49
CA ILE A 465 -21.07 10.06 4.17
C ILE A 465 -21.85 11.38 4.23
N ALA A 466 -22.38 11.85 3.10
CA ALA A 466 -23.20 13.07 3.04
C ALA A 466 -24.41 13.00 4.00
N LEU A 467 -25.01 11.82 4.10
CA LEU A 467 -26.16 11.55 4.96
C LEU A 467 -25.83 11.64 6.45
N LEU A 468 -24.77 10.97 6.91
CA LEU A 468 -24.36 11.04 8.31
C LEU A 468 -23.83 12.44 8.66
N GLN A 469 -23.13 13.11 7.73
CA GLN A 469 -22.65 14.48 7.89
C GLN A 469 -23.77 15.47 8.23
N GLN A 470 -24.98 15.31 7.66
CA GLN A 470 -26.12 16.18 7.97
C GLN A 470 -26.57 16.10 9.43
N GLY A 471 -26.40 14.95 10.10
CA GLY A 471 -26.79 14.75 11.50
C GLY A 471 -25.76 15.27 12.53
N VAL A 472 -24.51 15.51 12.11
CA VAL A 472 -23.42 15.89 13.03
C VAL A 472 -23.66 17.27 13.66
N PRO A 473 -24.01 18.35 12.93
CA PRO A 473 -24.23 19.67 13.54
C PRO A 473 -25.41 19.72 14.50
N SER A 474 -26.51 19.03 14.18
CA SER A 474 -27.73 19.02 15.00
C SER A 474 -27.54 18.25 16.31
N LYS A 475 -26.95 17.04 16.26
CA LYS A 475 -26.60 16.30 17.49
C LYS A 475 -25.58 17.06 18.34
N ARG A 476 -24.54 17.66 17.73
CA ARG A 476 -23.55 18.50 18.44
C ARG A 476 -24.23 19.67 19.15
N LYS A 477 -25.11 20.40 18.45
CA LYS A 477 -25.85 21.55 19.01
C LYS A 477 -26.71 21.10 20.19
N ALA A 478 -27.52 20.05 20.03
CA ALA A 478 -28.38 19.54 21.09
C ALA A 478 -27.57 19.09 22.33
N LEU A 479 -26.46 18.38 22.12
CA LEU A 479 -25.55 17.96 23.19
C LEU A 479 -24.97 19.18 23.92
N VAL A 480 -24.43 20.16 23.20
CA VAL A 480 -23.86 21.38 23.78
C VAL A 480 -24.92 22.23 24.50
N GLU A 481 -26.14 22.31 23.98
CA GLU A 481 -27.25 23.03 24.62
C GLU A 481 -27.73 22.32 25.91
N LYS A 482 -27.88 21.00 25.89
CA LYS A 482 -28.25 20.22 27.09
C LYS A 482 -27.17 20.29 28.17
N ILE A 483 -25.90 20.24 27.74
CA ILE A 483 -24.74 20.47 28.60
C ILE A 483 -24.76 21.89 29.17
N LYS A 484 -25.03 22.93 28.38
CA LYS A 484 -25.12 24.33 28.85
C LYS A 484 -26.24 24.53 29.88
N GLN A 485 -27.42 23.95 29.63
CA GLN A 485 -28.55 23.96 30.58
C GLN A 485 -28.17 23.32 31.93
N SER A 486 -27.36 22.26 31.91
CA SER A 486 -26.90 21.58 33.13
C SER A 486 -25.68 22.28 33.76
N ALA A 487 -24.86 22.97 32.98
CA ALA A 487 -23.67 23.67 33.46
C ALA A 487 -23.98 24.92 34.29
N ASP A 488 -25.17 25.51 34.14
CA ASP A 488 -25.64 26.59 35.01
C ASP A 488 -25.75 26.18 36.49
N GLU A 489 -25.94 24.88 36.77
CA GLU A 489 -25.95 24.31 38.13
C GLU A 489 -24.53 24.06 38.68
N ILE A 490 -23.49 24.02 37.83
CA ILE A 490 -22.13 23.55 38.15
C ILE A 490 -21.07 24.66 37.94
N LYS A 491 -21.51 25.91 37.81
CA LYS A 491 -20.72 27.08 37.35
C LYS A 491 -19.45 27.41 38.15
N ASN A 492 -19.22 26.81 39.31
CA ASN A 492 -18.09 27.08 40.21
C ASN A 492 -16.93 26.06 40.16
N THR A 493 -16.99 25.02 39.31
CA THR A 493 -16.07 23.85 39.42
C THR A 493 -15.08 23.68 38.25
N PHE A 494 -15.28 24.33 37.10
CA PHE A 494 -14.55 24.01 35.86
C PHE A 494 -13.40 24.97 35.52
N ASN A 495 -12.20 24.41 35.30
CA ASN A 495 -10.98 25.13 34.89
C ASN A 495 -10.63 24.93 33.39
N VAL A 496 -11.50 24.26 32.64
CA VAL A 496 -11.46 24.09 31.18
C VAL A 496 -12.89 24.24 30.68
N SER A 497 -13.13 24.91 29.54
CA SER A 497 -14.49 25.05 29.03
C SER A 497 -15.04 23.68 28.58
N LEU A 498 -16.28 23.38 28.97
CA LEU A 498 -16.93 22.10 28.67
C LEU A 498 -17.17 21.91 27.15
N GLU A 499 -17.14 23.01 26.39
CA GLU A 499 -17.14 23.03 24.93
C GLU A 499 -15.79 22.55 24.35
N ALA A 500 -14.66 22.97 24.93
CA ALA A 500 -13.34 22.45 24.55
C ALA A 500 -13.17 20.97 24.92
N PHE A 501 -13.80 20.52 26.01
CA PHE A 501 -13.87 19.12 26.39
C PHE A 501 -14.58 18.26 25.34
N VAL A 502 -15.81 18.62 24.93
CA VAL A 502 -16.56 17.88 23.90
C VAL A 502 -15.80 17.85 22.57
N ASN A 503 -15.25 18.99 22.14
CA ASN A 503 -14.47 19.07 20.91
C ASN A 503 -13.26 18.12 20.95
N ALA A 504 -12.50 18.11 22.05
CA ALA A 504 -11.29 17.30 22.15
C ALA A 504 -11.57 15.80 22.39
N ALA A 505 -12.67 15.44 23.03
CA ALA A 505 -13.14 14.06 23.11
C ALA A 505 -13.58 13.52 21.73
N THR A 506 -14.19 14.37 20.90
CA THR A 506 -14.58 14.02 19.52
C THR A 506 -13.35 13.78 18.64
N MET A 507 -12.29 14.57 18.78
CA MET A 507 -11.01 14.37 18.08
C MET A 507 -10.27 13.07 18.48
N MET A 508 -10.63 12.45 19.60
CA MET A 508 -10.00 11.21 20.06
C MET A 508 -10.73 9.93 19.60
N ALA A 509 -11.92 10.02 18.99
CA ALA A 509 -12.88 8.91 18.99
C ALA A 509 -12.68 7.77 17.96
N PHE A 510 -11.83 7.88 16.94
CA PHE A 510 -11.86 6.97 15.78
C PHE A 510 -10.71 5.93 15.82
N ALA A 511 -10.83 4.63 16.15
CA ALA A 511 -9.61 3.80 16.42
C ALA A 511 -9.30 2.59 15.49
N PRO A 512 -8.05 2.43 14.97
CA PRO A 512 -7.54 1.19 14.40
C PRO A 512 -6.56 0.52 15.37
N GLY A 513 -6.79 -0.74 15.70
CA GLY A 513 -6.06 -1.47 16.74
C GLY A 513 -4.60 -1.85 16.45
N LEU A 514 -3.90 -1.17 15.53
CA LEU A 514 -2.52 -1.51 15.14
C LEU A 514 -1.47 -0.59 15.83
N PRO A 515 -0.26 -1.10 16.13
CA PRO A 515 0.81 -0.29 16.73
C PRO A 515 1.40 0.72 15.73
N MET A 516 0.80 1.91 15.68
CA MET A 516 1.05 3.01 14.73
C MET A 516 2.35 3.80 14.95
N ALA A 517 3.39 3.22 15.56
CA ALA A 517 4.59 3.95 15.98
C ALA A 517 5.50 4.49 14.85
N ALA A 518 5.25 4.12 13.59
CA ALA A 518 6.16 4.36 12.46
C ALA A 518 5.60 5.24 11.31
N ILE A 519 4.34 5.71 11.37
CA ILE A 519 3.72 6.41 10.24
C ILE A 519 4.00 7.92 10.28
N GLN A 520 5.03 8.34 9.53
CA GLN A 520 5.23 9.76 9.19
C GLN A 520 4.66 10.09 7.80
N ALA A 521 3.48 10.71 7.80
CA ALA A 521 3.06 11.74 6.85
C ALA A 521 3.41 11.55 5.34
N ALA A 522 2.81 10.55 4.69
CA ALA A 522 2.68 10.57 3.23
C ALA A 522 1.43 11.37 2.81
N SER A 523 1.53 12.16 1.73
CA SER A 523 0.36 12.72 1.04
C SER A 523 -0.35 11.59 0.30
N ILE A 524 -1.58 11.28 0.70
CA ILE A 524 -2.20 10.02 0.26
C ILE A 524 -2.73 10.16 -1.18
N LEU A 525 -3.47 11.22 -1.53
CA LEU A 525 -4.29 11.20 -2.77
C LEU A 525 -4.26 12.43 -3.68
N HIS A 526 -3.78 13.61 -3.27
CA HIS A 526 -3.98 14.85 -4.05
C HIS A 526 -3.31 14.86 -5.45
N SER A 527 -2.17 14.18 -5.64
CA SER A 527 -1.50 14.10 -6.95
C SER A 527 -2.14 13.01 -7.84
N GLY A 528 -2.87 13.44 -8.87
CA GLY A 528 -3.47 12.56 -9.89
C GLY A 528 -5.00 12.43 -9.87
N LEU A 529 -5.70 13.16 -9.00
CA LEU A 529 -7.17 13.18 -8.99
C LEU A 529 -7.79 14.05 -10.09
N ASP A 530 -7.03 14.99 -10.67
CA ASP A 530 -7.49 15.87 -11.74
C ASP A 530 -7.71 15.13 -13.09
N THR A 531 -7.24 13.87 -13.18
CA THR A 531 -7.46 12.97 -14.32
C THR A 531 -8.59 11.95 -14.10
N VAL A 532 -9.30 11.98 -12.96
CA VAL A 532 -10.41 11.06 -12.68
C VAL A 532 -11.76 11.73 -12.98
N THR A 533 -11.98 11.95 -14.27
CA THR A 533 -13.30 12.18 -14.88
C THR A 533 -13.65 10.94 -15.70
N ASP A 534 -14.85 10.39 -15.50
CA ASP A 534 -15.39 9.38 -16.41
C ASP A 534 -15.91 10.03 -17.70
N GLU A 535 -16.19 9.21 -18.72
CA GLU A 535 -16.81 9.64 -19.98
C GLU A 535 -18.31 9.97 -19.82
N SER A 536 -18.82 9.99 -18.58
CA SER A 536 -20.25 10.09 -18.20
C SER A 536 -20.58 11.19 -17.16
N GLY A 537 -19.61 12.03 -16.78
CA GLY A 537 -19.81 13.21 -15.93
C GLY A 537 -19.87 13.01 -14.41
N THR A 538 -19.49 11.84 -13.88
CA THR A 538 -19.44 11.58 -12.42
C THR A 538 -18.07 11.95 -11.83
N THR A 539 -17.97 13.11 -11.20
CA THR A 539 -16.76 13.57 -10.51
C THR A 539 -16.51 12.80 -9.20
N VAL A 540 -15.24 12.45 -8.92
CA VAL A 540 -14.82 12.01 -7.58
C VAL A 540 -15.10 13.13 -6.57
N GLN A 541 -15.75 12.80 -5.44
CA GLN A 541 -16.02 13.78 -4.38
C GLN A 541 -14.72 14.02 -3.60
N LYS A 542 -13.93 15.00 -4.07
CA LYS A 542 -12.66 15.41 -3.48
C LYS A 542 -12.79 15.76 -2.00
N ASP A 543 -13.95 16.27 -1.59
CA ASP A 543 -14.31 16.60 -0.21
C ASP A 543 -14.22 15.40 0.77
N TYR A 544 -14.14 14.15 0.29
CA TYR A 544 -13.96 12.96 1.13
C TYR A 544 -12.56 12.33 1.00
N VAL A 545 -11.63 12.99 0.31
CA VAL A 545 -10.28 12.48 0.09
C VAL A 545 -9.39 12.81 1.28
N ILE A 546 -8.84 11.79 1.95
CA ILE A 546 -7.92 11.99 3.07
C ILE A 546 -6.57 12.43 2.52
N ASN A 547 -6.14 13.64 2.90
CA ASN A 547 -4.86 14.19 2.45
C ASN A 547 -3.65 13.69 3.27
N LYS A 548 -3.84 13.41 4.57
CA LYS A 548 -2.78 12.96 5.50
C LYS A 548 -3.40 12.16 6.66
N ILE A 549 -2.65 11.21 7.20
CA ILE A 549 -2.92 10.57 8.50
C ILE A 549 -1.76 10.91 9.43
N THR A 550 -2.03 11.23 10.70
CA THR A 550 -1.00 11.52 11.72
C THR A 550 -1.24 10.63 12.96
N ALA A 551 -0.17 10.24 13.66
CA ALA A 551 -0.23 9.57 14.96
C ALA A 551 -0.25 10.58 16.13
N MET A 552 -0.97 10.28 17.23
CA MET A 552 -1.00 11.02 18.51
C MET A 552 -0.83 9.98 19.62
N SER A 553 -0.32 10.41 20.77
CA SER A 553 -0.31 9.60 21.99
C SER A 553 -1.73 9.30 22.48
N SER A 554 -1.93 8.12 23.08
CA SER A 554 -3.19 7.76 23.76
C SER A 554 -3.41 8.55 25.06
N GLY A 555 -4.66 8.57 25.54
CA GLY A 555 -5.03 9.14 26.83
C GLY A 555 -4.84 10.66 26.95
N ILE A 556 -4.56 11.11 28.19
CA ILE A 556 -4.58 12.54 28.58
C ILE A 556 -3.56 13.40 27.81
N ASP A 557 -2.43 12.84 27.38
CA ASP A 557 -1.45 13.62 26.61
C ASP A 557 -1.86 13.80 25.15
N GLY A 558 -2.58 12.82 24.58
CA GLY A 558 -3.34 13.01 23.33
C GLY A 558 -4.40 14.10 23.47
N LEU A 559 -5.20 14.06 24.54
CA LEU A 559 -6.21 15.09 24.83
C LEU A 559 -5.59 16.51 24.89
N LYS A 560 -4.43 16.67 25.54
CA LYS A 560 -3.70 17.95 25.57
C LYS A 560 -3.19 18.37 24.19
N GLU A 561 -2.77 17.43 23.34
CA GLU A 561 -2.34 17.69 21.98
C GLU A 561 -3.51 18.15 21.08
N ALA A 562 -4.69 17.53 21.22
CA ALA A 562 -5.92 17.90 20.54
C ALA A 562 -6.41 19.30 20.93
N ILE A 563 -6.48 19.60 22.24
CA ILE A 563 -6.90 20.91 22.76
C ILE A 563 -6.01 22.05 22.25
N ARG A 564 -4.70 21.82 22.13
CA ARG A 564 -3.75 22.81 21.59
C ARG A 564 -3.99 23.14 20.12
N GLN A 565 -4.59 22.23 19.35
CA GLN A 565 -4.88 22.40 17.93
C GLN A 565 -6.26 23.04 17.66
N THR A 566 -7.20 22.96 18.61
CA THR A 566 -8.60 23.40 18.44
C THR A 566 -8.88 24.87 18.76
N ASN A 567 -7.90 25.64 19.24
CA ASN A 567 -8.04 27.09 19.48
C ASN A 567 -8.28 27.96 18.21
N ALA A 568 -8.60 27.33 17.07
CA ALA A 568 -8.92 27.95 15.79
C ALA A 568 -10.41 27.88 15.38
N GLY A 569 -11.30 27.34 16.23
CA GLY A 569 -12.76 27.55 16.14
C GLY A 569 -13.51 26.87 14.98
N GLY A 570 -12.98 25.76 14.44
CA GLY A 570 -13.49 25.13 13.22
C GLY A 570 -14.78 24.28 13.33
N GLU A 571 -15.50 24.20 12.22
CA GLU A 571 -16.42 23.09 11.92
C GLU A 571 -15.63 21.87 11.42
N LEU A 572 -16.12 20.66 11.71
CA LEU A 572 -15.52 19.40 11.26
C LEU A 572 -15.68 19.21 9.74
N THR A 573 -14.70 19.68 8.98
CA THR A 573 -14.49 19.34 7.56
C THR A 573 -13.49 18.19 7.43
N VAL A 574 -13.38 17.57 6.24
CA VAL A 574 -12.40 16.49 6.01
C VAL A 574 -10.95 16.98 6.00
N ASP A 575 -10.75 18.27 5.73
CA ASP A 575 -9.44 18.94 5.76
C ASP A 575 -9.13 19.65 7.09
N ASP A 576 -9.99 19.53 8.11
CA ASP A 576 -9.65 19.97 9.47
C ASP A 576 -8.40 19.18 9.94
N PRO A 577 -7.31 19.86 10.36
CA PRO A 577 -6.16 19.20 10.97
C PRO A 577 -6.48 18.31 12.18
N GLY A 578 -7.68 18.43 12.76
CA GLY A 578 -8.28 17.50 13.72
C GLY A 578 -9.05 16.32 13.13
N ALA A 579 -9.64 16.43 11.94
CA ALA A 579 -10.35 15.32 11.29
C ALA A 579 -9.39 14.33 10.60
N ALA A 580 -8.25 14.82 10.11
CA ALA A 580 -7.11 14.02 9.65
C ALA A 580 -6.33 13.32 10.79
N LYS A 581 -6.88 13.38 12.02
CA LYS A 581 -6.23 13.03 13.27
C LYS A 581 -7.21 12.47 14.31
N LEU A 582 -7.17 11.15 14.42
CA LEU A 582 -6.80 10.49 15.67
C LEU A 582 -7.81 9.75 16.55
N MET A 583 -7.18 8.84 17.29
CA MET A 583 -7.54 7.43 17.28
C MET A 583 -7.21 6.82 18.65
N ALA A 584 -8.07 7.04 19.63
CA ALA A 584 -8.02 6.53 21.01
C ALA A 584 -9.23 5.65 21.32
N LYS A 585 -9.23 4.94 22.47
CA LYS A 585 -10.29 3.98 22.78
C LYS A 585 -11.55 4.68 23.29
N GLN A 586 -12.73 4.15 22.94
CA GLN A 586 -14.00 4.56 23.55
C GLN A 586 -13.94 4.53 25.09
N ALA A 587 -13.25 3.53 25.66
CA ALA A 587 -12.98 3.42 27.09
C ALA A 587 -12.24 4.65 27.68
N ASP A 588 -11.34 5.29 26.93
CA ASP A 588 -10.60 6.48 27.40
C ASP A 588 -11.55 7.69 27.58
N VAL A 589 -12.61 7.75 26.75
CA VAL A 589 -13.65 8.79 26.80
C VAL A 589 -14.69 8.47 27.87
N GLU A 590 -15.05 7.20 28.06
CA GLU A 590 -15.92 6.76 29.15
C GLU A 590 -15.26 6.96 30.53
N GLU A 591 -13.98 6.63 30.69
CA GLU A 591 -13.20 6.91 31.91
C GLU A 591 -13.17 8.42 32.21
N LEU A 592 -13.15 9.24 31.15
CA LEU A 592 -13.18 10.69 31.26
C LEU A 592 -14.55 11.20 31.73
N LEU A 593 -15.66 10.69 31.17
CA LEU A 593 -17.03 11.01 31.63
C LEU A 593 -17.28 10.54 33.07
N LEU A 594 -16.80 9.35 33.43
CA LEU A 594 -16.94 8.77 34.78
C LEU A 594 -16.28 9.64 35.87
N LYS A 595 -15.22 10.40 35.54
CA LYS A 595 -14.59 11.36 36.47
C LYS A 595 -15.47 12.56 36.84
N TYR A 596 -16.54 12.82 36.09
CA TYR A 596 -17.51 13.89 36.39
C TYR A 596 -18.84 13.37 36.97
N ARG A 597 -18.98 12.05 37.16
CA ARG A 597 -20.18 11.38 37.70
C ARG A 597 -20.72 11.97 39.01
N ASN A 598 -19.85 12.51 39.86
CA ASN A 598 -20.22 13.03 41.18
C ASN A 598 -20.77 14.48 41.16
N LEU A 599 -20.86 15.11 39.98
CA LEU A 599 -21.25 16.53 39.83
C LEU A 599 -22.61 16.73 39.13
N LEU A 600 -23.24 15.65 38.67
CA LEU A 600 -24.54 15.65 37.98
C LEU A 600 -25.48 14.68 38.69
N ASP A 601 -26.79 14.96 38.68
CA ASP A 601 -27.76 13.96 39.14
C ASP A 601 -27.79 12.75 38.19
N GLY A 602 -28.20 11.58 38.72
CA GLY A 602 -28.11 10.32 37.97
C GLY A 602 -28.92 10.31 36.67
N LYS A 603 -30.02 11.08 36.61
CA LYS A 603 -30.90 11.15 35.43
C LYS A 603 -30.30 12.05 34.34
N THR A 604 -29.82 13.23 34.71
CA THR A 604 -29.17 14.18 33.80
C THR A 604 -27.85 13.62 33.27
N LEU A 605 -27.07 12.95 34.12
CA LEU A 605 -25.87 12.23 33.70
C LEU A 605 -26.20 11.13 32.68
N LYS A 606 -27.26 10.34 32.90
CA LYS A 606 -27.72 9.30 31.95
C LYS A 606 -28.16 9.91 30.61
N THR A 607 -28.89 11.04 30.63
CA THR A 607 -29.28 11.76 29.41
C THR A 607 -28.08 12.34 28.66
N ILE A 608 -27.15 13.02 29.35
CA ILE A 608 -25.95 13.60 28.71
C ILE A 608 -25.07 12.49 28.15
N ARG A 609 -24.86 11.39 28.89
CA ARG A 609 -24.13 10.22 28.40
C ARG A 609 -24.78 9.65 27.13
N GLY A 610 -26.08 9.39 27.17
CA GLY A 610 -26.81 8.91 25.99
C GLY A 610 -26.65 9.82 24.78
N MET A 611 -26.83 11.13 24.93
CA MET A 611 -26.64 12.10 23.83
C MET A 611 -25.19 12.19 23.33
N PHE A 612 -24.22 12.00 24.22
CA PHE A 612 -22.80 12.00 23.91
C PHE A 612 -22.40 10.74 23.14
N ASP A 613 -22.83 9.56 23.61
CA ASP A 613 -22.61 8.27 22.96
C ASP A 613 -23.28 8.23 21.57
N ASP A 614 -24.50 8.77 21.43
CA ASP A 614 -25.21 8.95 20.14
C ASP A 614 -24.42 9.84 19.15
N TYR A 615 -23.81 10.92 19.66
CA TYR A 615 -23.02 11.84 18.86
C TYR A 615 -21.68 11.21 18.44
N VAL A 616 -20.99 10.54 19.36
CA VAL A 616 -19.74 9.83 19.10
C VAL A 616 -19.94 8.66 18.13
N LYS A 617 -21.00 7.86 18.29
CA LYS A 617 -21.32 6.75 17.34
C LYS A 617 -21.56 7.28 15.94
N LEU A 618 -22.41 8.31 15.77
CA LEU A 618 -22.65 8.94 14.46
C LEU A 618 -21.34 9.44 13.80
N VAL A 619 -20.47 10.06 14.59
CA VAL A 619 -19.20 10.60 14.13
C VAL A 619 -18.21 9.48 13.73
N ILE A 620 -18.10 8.42 14.55
CA ILE A 620 -17.32 7.22 14.24
C ILE A 620 -17.81 6.54 12.95
N ASP A 621 -19.12 6.31 12.83
CA ASP A 621 -19.76 5.69 11.67
C ASP A 621 -19.46 6.47 10.38
N ARG A 622 -19.61 7.80 10.43
CA ARG A 622 -19.27 8.71 9.32
C ARG A 622 -17.80 8.58 8.90
N ASN A 623 -16.86 8.56 9.83
CA ASN A 623 -15.44 8.46 9.50
C ASN A 623 -15.02 7.07 9.01
N ASN A 624 -15.64 6.00 9.50
CA ASN A 624 -15.45 4.65 8.95
C ASN A 624 -15.87 4.58 7.47
N LEU A 625 -16.99 5.22 7.10
CA LEU A 625 -17.39 5.34 5.69
C LEU A 625 -16.41 6.19 4.87
N VAL A 626 -15.83 7.25 5.41
CA VAL A 626 -14.77 8.02 4.71
C VAL A 626 -13.52 7.17 4.49
N ILE A 627 -13.08 6.39 5.48
CA ILE A 627 -11.95 5.47 5.29
C ILE A 627 -12.29 4.43 4.21
N HIS A 628 -13.50 3.86 4.23
CA HIS A 628 -13.96 2.93 3.19
C HIS A 628 -14.00 3.59 1.79
N TYR A 629 -14.44 4.84 1.67
CA TYR A 629 -14.41 5.59 0.40
C TYR A 629 -12.98 5.73 -0.16
N ASN A 630 -12.02 6.10 0.70
CA ASN A 630 -10.62 6.21 0.32
C ASN A 630 -10.02 4.85 -0.05
N ALA A 631 -10.41 3.78 0.64
CA ALA A 631 -10.02 2.40 0.32
C ALA A 631 -10.53 1.97 -1.08
N CYS A 632 -11.82 2.18 -1.38
CA CYS A 632 -12.40 1.94 -2.71
C CYS A 632 -11.71 2.77 -3.81
N LEU A 633 -11.32 4.02 -3.51
CA LEU A 633 -10.62 4.90 -4.46
C LEU A 633 -9.19 4.40 -4.73
N VAL A 634 -8.46 3.97 -3.71
CA VAL A 634 -7.13 3.35 -3.87
C VAL A 634 -7.21 2.04 -4.66
N LEU A 635 -8.23 1.21 -4.39
CA LEU A 635 -8.52 0.01 -5.19
C LEU A 635 -8.80 0.36 -6.65
N TRP A 636 -9.68 1.34 -6.93
CA TRP A 636 -10.01 1.76 -8.30
C TRP A 636 -8.76 2.24 -9.06
N LEU A 637 -7.93 3.09 -8.45
CA LEU A 637 -6.68 3.55 -9.05
C LEU A 637 -5.70 2.38 -9.31
N THR A 638 -5.67 1.37 -8.43
CA THR A 638 -4.85 0.17 -8.65
C THR A 638 -5.36 -0.65 -9.83
N THR A 639 -6.68 -0.95 -9.87
CA THR A 639 -7.29 -1.74 -10.95
C THR A 639 -7.22 -1.03 -12.29
N THR A 640 -7.26 0.31 -12.30
CA THR A 640 -7.03 1.12 -13.51
C THR A 640 -5.59 1.02 -14.00
N ALA A 641 -4.60 1.02 -13.10
CA ALA A 641 -3.21 0.77 -13.47
C ALA A 641 -2.97 -0.65 -14.00
N LYS A 642 -3.62 -1.68 -13.40
CA LYS A 642 -3.62 -3.05 -13.92
C LYS A 642 -4.24 -3.15 -15.32
N LEU A 643 -5.38 -2.49 -15.55
CA LEU A 643 -6.02 -2.44 -16.87
C LEU A 643 -5.08 -1.84 -17.93
N ALA A 644 -4.46 -0.70 -17.63
CA ALA A 644 -3.47 -0.06 -18.50
C ALA A 644 -2.25 -0.98 -18.76
N ALA A 645 -1.81 -1.75 -17.77
CA ALA A 645 -0.74 -2.73 -17.92
C ALA A 645 -1.13 -3.87 -18.88
N HIS A 646 -2.36 -4.38 -18.80
CA HIS A 646 -2.87 -5.39 -19.72
C HIS A 646 -3.02 -4.84 -21.14
N GLU A 647 -3.56 -3.63 -21.33
CA GLU A 647 -3.65 -2.97 -22.64
C GLU A 647 -2.26 -2.70 -23.26
N GLN A 648 -1.28 -2.28 -22.46
CA GLN A 648 0.09 -2.12 -22.92
C GLN A 648 0.69 -3.47 -23.35
N THR A 649 0.42 -4.54 -22.59
CA THR A 649 0.84 -5.90 -22.93
C THR A 649 0.20 -6.34 -24.25
N GLU A 650 -1.11 -6.12 -24.43
CA GLU A 650 -1.83 -6.42 -25.67
C GLU A 650 -1.20 -5.73 -26.90
N ARG A 651 -0.87 -4.44 -26.79
CA ARG A 651 -0.19 -3.68 -27.87
C ARG A 651 1.18 -4.29 -28.21
N SER A 652 1.97 -4.67 -27.19
CA SER A 652 3.26 -5.35 -27.40
C SER A 652 3.13 -6.77 -27.99
N LEU A 653 1.96 -7.41 -27.87
CA LEU A 653 1.62 -8.69 -28.51
C LEU A 653 1.15 -8.51 -29.96
N GLY A 654 1.44 -7.38 -30.61
CA GLY A 654 1.02 -7.04 -31.98
C GLY A 654 1.48 -8.01 -33.07
N ARG A 655 0.93 -7.85 -34.29
CA ARG A 655 1.09 -8.83 -35.39
C ARG A 655 2.53 -8.94 -35.90
N GLU A 656 3.23 -7.82 -35.99
CA GLU A 656 4.55 -7.65 -36.63
C GLU A 656 5.69 -8.44 -35.96
N PHE A 657 5.52 -8.79 -34.68
CA PHE A 657 6.51 -9.51 -33.90
C PHE A 657 6.42 -11.04 -34.03
N THR A 658 5.39 -11.56 -34.71
CA THR A 658 5.16 -13.02 -34.83
C THR A 658 6.23 -13.71 -35.70
N GLU A 659 6.95 -12.96 -36.52
CA GLU A 659 7.81 -13.49 -37.60
C GLU A 659 9.32 -13.45 -37.28
N THR A 660 9.74 -12.74 -36.23
CA THR A 660 11.16 -12.44 -35.92
C THR A 660 11.73 -13.17 -34.69
N VAL A 661 10.89 -13.89 -33.92
CA VAL A 661 11.25 -14.40 -32.59
C VAL A 661 11.87 -15.79 -32.63
N LYS A 662 13.19 -15.88 -32.44
CA LYS A 662 13.94 -17.15 -32.34
C LYS A 662 14.14 -17.69 -30.91
N TYR A 663 13.88 -16.89 -29.88
CA TYR A 663 14.17 -17.23 -28.48
C TYR A 663 12.96 -16.99 -27.56
N GLU A 664 13.04 -17.43 -26.30
CA GLU A 664 12.08 -17.02 -25.27
C GLU A 664 12.21 -15.51 -25.02
N ILE A 665 11.07 -14.86 -24.75
CA ILE A 665 11.01 -13.42 -24.52
C ILE A 665 10.56 -13.18 -23.08
N PRO A 666 11.36 -12.50 -22.25
CA PRO A 666 11.04 -12.27 -20.83
C PRO A 666 9.66 -11.66 -20.63
N GLN A 667 9.29 -10.69 -21.46
CA GLN A 667 7.99 -10.02 -21.46
C GLN A 667 6.81 -10.96 -21.75
N LEU A 668 6.98 -12.00 -22.58
CA LEU A 668 5.91 -13.01 -22.83
C LEU A 668 5.72 -13.92 -21.62
N ALA A 669 6.83 -14.41 -21.05
CA ALA A 669 6.81 -15.24 -19.86
C ALA A 669 6.22 -14.47 -18.67
N ALA A 670 6.64 -13.22 -18.47
CA ALA A 670 6.13 -12.32 -17.45
C ALA A 670 4.64 -11.99 -17.65
N ALA A 671 4.13 -11.90 -18.89
CA ALA A 671 2.71 -11.67 -19.14
C ALA A 671 1.83 -12.87 -18.72
N VAL A 672 2.25 -14.10 -19.06
CA VAL A 672 1.55 -15.34 -18.69
C VAL A 672 1.64 -15.61 -17.19
N GLU A 673 2.81 -15.37 -16.60
CA GLU A 673 3.02 -15.41 -15.15
C GLU A 673 2.18 -14.38 -14.40
N ARG A 674 2.10 -13.13 -14.88
CA ARG A 674 1.25 -12.10 -14.26
C ARG A 674 -0.22 -12.51 -14.25
N ASN A 675 -0.75 -13.04 -15.35
CA ASN A 675 -2.12 -13.54 -15.39
C ASN A 675 -2.37 -14.75 -14.48
N TYR A 676 -1.39 -15.64 -14.35
CA TYR A 676 -1.45 -16.73 -13.36
C TYR A 676 -1.51 -16.16 -11.92
N MET A 677 -0.68 -15.16 -11.60
CA MET A 677 -0.68 -14.47 -10.30
C MET A 677 -1.97 -13.65 -10.05
N ASP A 678 -2.55 -13.01 -11.07
CA ASP A 678 -3.85 -12.33 -10.97
C ASP A 678 -4.98 -13.34 -10.72
N THR A 679 -4.93 -14.52 -11.32
CA THR A 679 -5.89 -15.62 -11.05
C THR A 679 -5.77 -16.12 -9.61
N ILE A 680 -4.54 -16.39 -9.15
CA ILE A 680 -4.25 -16.71 -7.74
C ILE A 680 -4.81 -15.62 -6.82
N SER A 681 -4.58 -14.35 -7.15
CA SER A 681 -5.06 -13.21 -6.36
C SER A 681 -6.58 -13.21 -6.21
N LYS A 682 -7.34 -13.61 -7.24
CA LYS A 682 -8.80 -13.73 -7.18
C LYS A 682 -9.26 -14.89 -6.28
N VAL A 683 -8.58 -16.04 -6.32
CA VAL A 683 -8.82 -17.16 -5.40
C VAL A 683 -8.51 -16.75 -3.96
N MET A 684 -7.39 -16.06 -3.74
CA MET A 684 -6.99 -15.54 -2.44
C MET A 684 -7.98 -14.48 -1.91
N GLU A 685 -8.54 -13.64 -2.79
CA GLU A 685 -9.59 -12.68 -2.44
C GLU A 685 -10.89 -13.39 -2.03
N LEU A 686 -11.30 -14.44 -2.74
CA LEU A 686 -12.48 -15.25 -2.40
C LEU A 686 -12.29 -16.06 -1.11
N LEU A 687 -11.09 -16.60 -0.87
CA LEU A 687 -10.72 -17.18 0.42
C LEU A 687 -10.91 -16.14 1.53
N TYR A 688 -10.28 -14.97 1.39
CA TYR A 688 -10.38 -13.87 2.34
C TYR A 688 -11.83 -13.42 2.60
N ARG A 689 -12.64 -13.22 1.56
CA ARG A 689 -14.07 -12.89 1.68
C ARG A 689 -14.84 -13.98 2.42
N THR A 690 -14.60 -15.26 2.10
CA THR A 690 -15.21 -16.40 2.80
C THR A 690 -14.83 -16.41 4.29
N SER A 691 -13.57 -16.16 4.63
CA SER A 691 -13.10 -16.08 6.03
C SER A 691 -13.68 -14.87 6.77
N LYS A 692 -13.79 -13.69 6.13
CA LYS A 692 -14.46 -12.52 6.72
C LYS A 692 -15.96 -12.76 6.94
N ALA A 693 -16.65 -13.42 6.00
CA ALA A 693 -18.04 -13.83 6.17
C ALA A 693 -18.19 -14.86 7.32
N LEU A 694 -17.24 -15.80 7.45
CA LEU A 694 -17.18 -16.74 8.58
C LEU A 694 -17.00 -16.01 9.92
N SER A 695 -16.07 -15.06 10.02
CA SER A 695 -15.88 -14.23 11.21
C SER A 695 -17.14 -13.44 11.56
N TYR A 696 -17.84 -12.89 10.55
CA TYR A 696 -19.09 -12.16 10.76
C TYR A 696 -20.20 -13.05 11.35
N VAL A 697 -20.38 -14.27 10.85
CA VAL A 697 -21.47 -15.18 11.29
C VAL A 697 -21.13 -15.95 12.58
N THR A 698 -19.86 -16.17 12.90
CA THR A 698 -19.39 -16.88 14.11
C THR A 698 -19.02 -15.96 15.26
N LEU A 699 -18.80 -14.67 15.00
CA LEU A 699 -18.28 -13.69 15.97
C LEU A 699 -16.87 -14.01 16.50
N SER A 700 -16.12 -14.83 15.77
CA SER A 700 -14.72 -15.15 16.08
C SER A 700 -13.84 -13.90 15.89
N VAL A 701 -13.52 -13.21 16.99
CA VAL A 701 -12.78 -11.94 17.00
C VAL A 701 -11.31 -12.11 16.59
N ASP A 702 -10.71 -13.26 16.92
CA ASP A 702 -9.28 -13.54 16.75
C ASP A 702 -8.91 -14.11 15.36
N GLN A 703 -9.11 -13.35 14.27
CA GLN A 703 -8.43 -13.65 12.99
C GLN A 703 -7.92 -12.40 12.24
N PRO A 704 -6.79 -11.79 12.67
CA PRO A 704 -5.97 -10.93 11.81
C PRO A 704 -5.33 -11.69 10.63
N THR A 705 -5.26 -13.02 10.74
CA THR A 705 -4.60 -13.93 9.80
C THR A 705 -5.59 -14.94 9.24
N ALA A 706 -6.47 -14.50 8.34
CA ALA A 706 -7.07 -15.42 7.38
C ALA A 706 -5.93 -16.18 6.69
N PHE A 707 -5.84 -17.50 6.94
CA PHE A 707 -4.85 -18.45 6.40
C PHE A 707 -3.41 -18.26 6.90
N PRO A 708 -3.11 -18.50 8.20
CA PRO A 708 -1.76 -18.30 8.75
C PRO A 708 -0.71 -19.10 7.96
N LYS A 709 -0.96 -20.39 7.68
CA LYS A 709 -0.07 -21.25 6.87
C LYS A 709 0.27 -20.67 5.49
N LEU A 710 -0.68 -19.97 4.85
CA LEU A 710 -0.50 -19.34 3.55
C LEU A 710 0.29 -18.03 3.69
N ARG A 711 0.02 -17.26 4.75
CA ARG A 711 0.70 -15.98 5.05
C ARG A 711 2.13 -16.18 5.55
N ASP A 712 2.42 -17.23 6.32
CA ASP A 712 3.76 -17.54 6.84
C ASP A 712 4.80 -17.74 5.72
N GLN A 713 4.37 -18.27 4.57
CA GLN A 713 5.24 -18.59 3.43
C GLN A 713 5.04 -17.62 2.24
N GLY A 714 3.98 -16.80 2.26
CA GLY A 714 3.60 -15.91 1.16
C GLY A 714 2.97 -16.66 -0.02
N PHE A 715 2.64 -15.94 -1.10
CA PHE A 715 2.14 -16.56 -2.33
C PHE A 715 3.25 -16.96 -3.32
N LEU A 716 4.48 -16.48 -3.14
CA LEU A 716 5.65 -16.87 -3.95
C LEU A 716 6.33 -18.15 -3.42
N GLN A 717 5.56 -19.24 -3.34
CA GLN A 717 5.97 -20.54 -2.77
C GLN A 717 5.67 -21.73 -3.69
N ASP A 718 6.51 -22.77 -3.60
CA ASP A 718 6.18 -24.09 -4.16
C ASP A 718 5.02 -24.72 -3.37
N GLY A 719 4.15 -25.46 -4.04
CA GLY A 719 2.99 -26.08 -3.37
C GLY A 719 1.85 -25.12 -3.02
N LEU A 720 1.87 -23.87 -3.51
CA LEU A 720 0.80 -22.88 -3.33
C LEU A 720 -0.62 -23.44 -3.54
N ALA A 721 -0.81 -24.29 -4.56
CA ALA A 721 -2.10 -24.95 -4.83
C ALA A 721 -2.59 -25.82 -3.64
N ALA A 722 -1.68 -26.54 -2.99
CA ALA A 722 -1.98 -27.32 -1.79
C ALA A 722 -2.24 -26.40 -0.59
N ALA A 723 -1.49 -25.30 -0.45
CA ALA A 723 -1.72 -24.30 0.61
C ALA A 723 -3.10 -23.62 0.47
N LEU A 724 -3.53 -23.25 -0.75
CA LEU A 724 -4.87 -22.72 -1.03
C LEU A 724 -5.96 -23.76 -0.73
N LYS A 725 -5.77 -25.02 -1.14
CA LYS A 725 -6.71 -26.12 -0.83
C LYS A 725 -6.81 -26.39 0.67
N GLN A 726 -5.69 -26.38 1.39
CA GLN A 726 -5.67 -26.54 2.84
C GLN A 726 -6.33 -25.35 3.54
N SER A 727 -6.09 -24.12 3.06
CA SER A 727 -6.75 -22.91 3.57
C SER A 727 -8.27 -23.01 3.48
N LYS A 728 -8.81 -23.53 2.37
CA LYS A 728 -10.24 -23.82 2.22
C LYS A 728 -10.73 -24.92 3.18
N ILE A 729 -9.94 -25.98 3.41
CA ILE A 729 -10.29 -27.05 4.37
C ILE A 729 -10.32 -26.48 5.79
N ASP A 730 -9.35 -25.64 6.16
CA ASP A 730 -9.28 -24.99 7.46
C ASP A 730 -10.54 -24.11 7.69
N ILE A 731 -10.97 -23.28 6.73
CA ILE A 731 -12.26 -22.54 6.82
C ILE A 731 -13.45 -23.46 7.11
N LEU A 732 -13.53 -24.61 6.42
CA LEU A 732 -14.66 -25.53 6.57
C LEU A 732 -14.64 -26.25 7.93
N HIS A 733 -13.44 -26.50 8.47
CA HIS A 733 -13.26 -27.04 9.81
C HIS A 733 -13.61 -26.00 10.88
N ASP A 734 -13.17 -24.74 10.73
CA ASP A 734 -13.52 -23.64 11.63
C ASP A 734 -15.05 -23.41 11.67
N TRP A 735 -15.72 -23.49 10.52
CA TRP A 735 -17.18 -23.44 10.44
C TRP A 735 -17.87 -24.60 11.16
N ALA A 736 -17.42 -25.84 10.93
CA ALA A 736 -17.97 -27.01 11.63
C ALA A 736 -17.75 -26.91 13.14
N SER A 737 -16.54 -26.54 13.57
CA SER A 737 -16.17 -26.35 14.98
C SER A 737 -17.01 -25.25 15.65
N ALA A 738 -17.25 -24.13 14.97
CA ALA A 738 -18.08 -23.04 15.50
C ALA A 738 -19.57 -23.41 15.63
N ILE A 739 -20.06 -24.38 14.85
CA ILE A 739 -21.39 -24.97 15.04
C ILE A 739 -21.39 -25.97 16.20
N GLU A 740 -20.43 -26.91 16.23
CA GLU A 740 -20.38 -28.00 17.22
C GLU A 740 -20.11 -27.49 18.65
N HIS A 741 -19.30 -26.44 18.82
CA HIS A 741 -19.00 -25.84 20.12
C HIS A 741 -19.96 -24.70 20.52
N SER A 742 -21.03 -24.48 19.76
CA SER A 742 -22.02 -23.45 20.02
C SER A 742 -22.90 -23.80 21.24
N SER A 743 -22.53 -23.32 22.43
CA SER A 743 -23.27 -23.54 23.68
C SER A 743 -24.70 -22.97 23.69
N THR A 744 -24.98 -21.99 22.85
CA THR A 744 -26.29 -21.31 22.72
C THR A 744 -26.87 -21.54 21.32
N MET A 745 -28.11 -22.02 21.22
CA MET A 745 -28.79 -22.14 19.91
C MET A 745 -29.31 -20.77 19.43
N ARG A 746 -29.37 -20.59 18.11
CA ARG A 746 -30.08 -19.42 17.52
C ARG A 746 -31.59 -19.63 17.62
N GLN A 747 -32.30 -18.64 18.16
CA GLN A 747 -33.75 -18.62 18.31
C GLN A 747 -34.36 -17.46 17.49
N PRO A 748 -35.52 -17.66 16.84
CA PRO A 748 -36.19 -16.60 16.08
C PRO A 748 -36.96 -15.66 17.01
N PHE A 749 -36.96 -14.37 16.71
CA PHE A 749 -37.83 -13.36 17.32
C PHE A 749 -38.57 -12.58 16.24
N GLY A 750 -39.80 -12.13 16.53
CA GLY A 750 -40.67 -11.50 15.54
C GLY A 750 -41.18 -12.41 14.43
N GLY A 751 -42.00 -11.83 13.56
CA GLY A 751 -42.58 -12.48 12.39
C GLY A 751 -43.94 -13.12 12.63
N SER A 752 -44.27 -14.15 11.87
CA SER A 752 -45.65 -14.69 11.78
C SER A 752 -46.15 -15.36 13.06
N HIS A 753 -45.24 -15.77 13.96
CA HIS A 753 -45.54 -16.63 15.11
C HIS A 753 -44.93 -16.14 16.44
N ASN A 754 -44.06 -15.12 16.41
CA ASN A 754 -43.38 -14.54 17.58
C ASN A 754 -43.54 -13.02 17.57
N ASP A 755 -43.56 -12.38 18.74
CA ASP A 755 -43.63 -10.91 18.84
C ASP A 755 -42.35 -10.23 18.32
N SER A 756 -42.52 -9.16 17.55
CA SER A 756 -41.41 -8.34 17.05
C SER A 756 -40.89 -7.41 18.15
N ILE A 757 -39.58 -7.22 18.20
CA ILE A 757 -38.97 -6.27 19.16
C ILE A 757 -39.29 -4.85 18.71
N LYS A 758 -39.88 -4.06 19.61
CA LYS A 758 -40.28 -2.66 19.39
C LYS A 758 -39.25 -1.71 19.99
N TYR A 759 -38.72 -0.81 19.18
CA TYR A 759 -37.84 0.28 19.62
C TYR A 759 -38.54 1.62 19.37
N GLU A 760 -39.18 2.18 20.41
CA GLU A 760 -39.85 3.49 20.33
C GLU A 760 -38.81 4.63 20.21
N LEU A 761 -39.10 5.65 19.41
CA LEU A 761 -38.30 6.88 19.40
C LEU A 761 -38.54 7.67 20.68
N THR A 762 -37.46 8.19 21.27
CA THR A 762 -37.56 9.20 22.34
C THR A 762 -38.20 10.49 21.83
N ASP A 763 -38.80 11.30 22.70
CA ASP A 763 -39.42 12.58 22.33
C ASP A 763 -38.50 13.46 21.48
N GLY A 764 -37.21 13.55 21.85
CA GLY A 764 -36.23 14.34 21.10
C GLY A 764 -35.93 13.79 19.70
N GLN A 765 -35.96 12.46 19.52
CA GLN A 765 -35.84 11.82 18.21
C GLN A 765 -37.12 11.98 17.39
N LEU A 766 -38.30 11.87 18.01
CA LEU A 766 -39.58 12.10 17.34
C LEU A 766 -39.68 13.55 16.82
N GLN A 767 -39.36 14.53 17.67
CA GLN A 767 -39.33 15.96 17.28
C GLN A 767 -38.31 16.23 16.17
N ALA A 768 -37.14 15.56 16.18
CA ALA A 768 -36.16 15.69 15.11
C ALA A 768 -36.60 15.06 13.77
N LEU A 769 -37.39 13.97 13.80
CA LEU A 769 -38.02 13.40 12.59
C LEU A 769 -39.15 14.29 12.04
N LEU A 770 -39.94 14.89 12.93
CA LEU A 770 -41.08 15.76 12.59
C LEU A 770 -40.67 17.20 12.24
N PHE A 771 -39.41 17.57 12.44
CA PHE A 771 -38.90 18.91 12.12
C PHE A 771 -39.11 19.23 10.64
N GLU A 772 -39.76 20.37 10.33
CA GLU A 772 -40.17 20.66 8.96
C GLU A 772 -38.94 20.91 8.06
N PRO A 773 -38.82 20.21 6.91
CA PRO A 773 -37.68 20.39 6.01
C PRO A 773 -37.63 21.81 5.44
N ALA A 774 -36.42 22.38 5.33
CA ALA A 774 -36.20 23.74 4.82
C ALA A 774 -36.65 23.98 3.36
N SER A 775 -37.03 22.92 2.63
CA SER A 775 -37.64 22.99 1.31
C SER A 775 -38.84 22.04 1.26
N ALA A 776 -39.95 22.52 0.70
CA ALA A 776 -41.19 21.75 0.53
C ALA A 776 -41.05 20.47 -0.32
N GLN A 777 -39.92 20.28 -0.99
CA GLN A 777 -39.58 19.09 -1.79
C GLN A 777 -38.70 18.08 -1.04
N SER A 778 -38.21 18.41 0.15
CA SER A 778 -37.32 17.54 0.94
C SER A 778 -38.10 16.55 1.81
N ASP A 779 -37.48 15.41 2.13
CA ASP A 779 -38.06 14.39 3.00
C ASP A 779 -38.00 14.83 4.48
N TYR A 780 -39.00 14.44 5.26
CA TYR A 780 -38.84 14.36 6.72
C TYR A 780 -37.85 13.22 7.01
N ALA A 781 -36.81 13.47 7.81
CA ALA A 781 -35.79 12.45 8.07
C ALA A 781 -35.06 12.66 9.40
N ILE A 782 -34.66 11.54 10.02
CA ILE A 782 -33.77 11.49 11.18
C ILE A 782 -32.65 10.50 10.94
N VAL A 783 -31.48 10.77 11.54
CA VAL A 783 -30.42 9.78 11.78
C VAL A 783 -30.28 9.56 13.30
N LEU A 784 -30.43 8.32 13.75
CA LEU A 784 -30.28 7.92 15.16
C LEU A 784 -29.36 6.70 15.29
N GLY A 785 -28.62 6.61 16.40
CA GLY A 785 -27.95 5.38 16.78
C GLY A 785 -28.92 4.46 17.54
N ILE A 786 -28.75 3.15 17.39
CA ILE A 786 -29.23 2.18 18.38
C ILE A 786 -27.98 1.62 19.09
N PRO A 787 -27.84 1.79 20.41
CA PRO A 787 -26.68 1.29 21.14
C PRO A 787 -26.76 -0.24 21.31
N PRO A 788 -25.60 -0.95 21.36
CA PRO A 788 -25.57 -2.38 21.62
C PRO A 788 -26.08 -2.71 23.03
N ALA A 789 -26.96 -3.71 23.13
CA ALA A 789 -27.37 -4.30 24.40
C ALA A 789 -26.35 -5.38 24.83
N THR A 790 -25.86 -5.28 26.06
CA THR A 790 -24.93 -6.24 26.68
C THR A 790 -25.65 -7.07 27.74
N ARG A 791 -24.99 -8.09 28.31
CA ARG A 791 -25.59 -8.92 29.37
C ARG A 791 -26.00 -8.10 30.60
N ASP A 792 -25.33 -6.97 30.85
CA ASP A 792 -25.59 -6.08 31.98
C ASP A 792 -26.53 -4.91 31.61
N THR A 793 -27.22 -4.98 30.46
CA THR A 793 -28.18 -3.95 30.00
C THR A 793 -29.61 -4.28 30.45
N ASP A 794 -30.21 -3.40 31.25
CA ASP A 794 -31.59 -3.55 31.72
C ASP A 794 -32.62 -3.43 30.57
N ALA A 795 -33.73 -4.15 30.69
CA ALA A 795 -34.84 -4.11 29.72
C ALA A 795 -35.55 -2.74 29.61
N GLU A 796 -35.42 -1.89 30.64
CA GLU A 796 -35.87 -0.49 30.57
C GLU A 796 -34.95 0.40 29.71
N ASP A 797 -33.69 0.00 29.54
CA ASP A 797 -32.68 0.76 28.78
C ASP A 797 -32.54 0.29 27.34
N SER A 798 -32.87 -0.98 27.05
CA SER A 798 -32.96 -1.49 25.69
C SER A 798 -33.98 -2.63 25.57
N PRO A 799 -34.88 -2.61 24.57
CA PRO A 799 -35.78 -3.72 24.29
C PRO A 799 -35.04 -4.95 23.69
N PHE A 800 -33.71 -4.84 23.51
CA PHE A 800 -32.81 -5.94 23.14
C PHE A 800 -32.05 -6.51 24.35
N ALA A 801 -32.41 -6.17 25.59
CA ALA A 801 -31.87 -6.85 26.78
C ALA A 801 -32.11 -8.37 26.72
N ASP A 802 -31.13 -9.15 27.20
CA ASP A 802 -31.06 -10.63 27.09
C ASP A 802 -30.89 -11.22 25.67
N TYR A 803 -30.76 -10.37 24.62
CA TYR A 803 -30.52 -10.83 23.24
C TYR A 803 -29.04 -10.62 22.79
N ALA A 804 -28.32 -11.71 22.55
CA ALA A 804 -27.01 -11.74 21.91
C ALA A 804 -27.11 -12.14 20.41
N ASP A 805 -26.03 -11.92 19.64
CA ASP A 805 -25.89 -12.29 18.20
C ASP A 805 -27.15 -11.98 17.36
N ILE A 806 -27.67 -10.75 17.48
CA ILE A 806 -28.92 -10.34 16.86
C ILE A 806 -28.74 -10.16 15.35
N ARG A 807 -29.53 -10.88 14.56
CA ARG A 807 -29.48 -10.93 13.08
C ARG A 807 -30.85 -10.66 12.48
N LEU A 808 -31.03 -9.49 11.91
CA LEU A 808 -32.31 -9.02 11.38
C LEU A 808 -32.68 -9.75 10.09
N THR A 809 -33.87 -10.35 10.07
CA THR A 809 -34.52 -10.86 8.85
C THR A 809 -35.52 -9.87 8.27
N ARG A 810 -35.99 -8.91 9.07
CA ARG A 810 -36.93 -7.86 8.67
C ARG A 810 -36.86 -6.63 9.56
N VAL A 811 -37.05 -5.45 8.97
CA VAL A 811 -37.13 -4.16 9.65
C VAL A 811 -38.32 -3.36 9.14
N ARG A 812 -39.18 -2.89 10.06
CA ARG A 812 -40.30 -2.00 9.76
C ARG A 812 -40.20 -0.73 10.58
N PHE A 813 -40.91 0.31 10.16
CA PHE A 813 -41.02 1.56 10.93
C PHE A 813 -42.43 2.13 10.80
N TYR A 814 -43.08 2.37 11.94
CA TYR A 814 -44.46 2.82 12.01
C TYR A 814 -44.54 4.25 12.54
N LEU A 815 -45.50 5.00 12.01
CA LEU A 815 -45.86 6.35 12.40
C LEU A 815 -47.35 6.39 12.76
N GLN A 816 -47.66 6.43 14.05
CA GLN A 816 -49.03 6.48 14.55
C GLN A 816 -49.56 7.90 14.45
N GLY A 817 -50.65 8.08 13.68
CA GLY A 817 -51.31 9.38 13.47
C GLY A 817 -50.95 10.09 12.17
N ALA A 818 -50.04 9.52 11.36
CA ALA A 818 -49.75 10.00 10.01
C ALA A 818 -50.95 9.81 9.06
N LYS A 819 -51.10 10.71 8.07
CA LYS A 819 -52.16 10.67 7.06
C LYS A 819 -51.61 10.93 5.65
N THR A 820 -52.29 10.37 4.66
CA THR A 820 -52.04 10.58 3.22
C THR A 820 -53.36 10.51 2.44
N ASP A 821 -53.40 11.07 1.24
CA ASP A 821 -54.59 11.11 0.36
C ASP A 821 -55.13 9.71 0.00
N ASP A 822 -54.25 8.71 -0.08
CA ASP A 822 -54.56 7.35 -0.51
C ASP A 822 -54.48 6.31 0.62
N ASN A 823 -54.40 6.78 1.88
CA ASN A 823 -54.23 5.98 3.10
C ASN A 823 -53.02 5.04 3.08
N LYS A 824 -51.94 5.37 2.36
CA LYS A 824 -50.72 4.57 2.32
C LYS A 824 -49.52 5.36 2.77
N LEU A 825 -48.60 4.70 3.46
CA LEU A 825 -47.34 5.31 3.87
C LEU A 825 -46.13 4.46 3.46
N LEU A 826 -45.29 5.04 2.61
CA LEU A 826 -43.96 4.55 2.26
C LEU A 826 -42.91 5.26 3.13
N VAL A 827 -42.22 4.47 3.95
CA VAL A 827 -41.03 4.85 4.71
C VAL A 827 -39.81 4.24 4.07
N SER A 828 -38.74 5.03 3.91
CA SER A 828 -37.43 4.55 3.47
C SER A 828 -36.50 4.46 4.67
N LEU A 829 -35.88 3.30 4.85
CA LEU A 829 -34.97 3.02 5.96
C LEU A 829 -33.56 2.78 5.42
N THR A 830 -32.53 3.15 6.18
CA THR A 830 -31.13 2.88 5.79
C THR A 830 -30.30 2.51 7.01
N HIS A 831 -29.72 1.32 6.98
CA HIS A 831 -28.68 0.86 7.90
C HIS A 831 -27.32 1.42 7.43
N ALA A 832 -26.60 2.17 8.26
CA ALA A 832 -25.39 2.89 7.86
C ALA A 832 -24.23 2.00 7.37
N GLY A 833 -24.20 0.74 7.79
CA GLY A 833 -23.22 -0.26 7.33
C GLY A 833 -22.08 -0.51 8.31
N SER A 834 -21.84 0.38 9.27
CA SER A 834 -21.22 -0.03 10.54
C SER A 834 -22.21 -0.86 11.35
N ASP A 835 -21.75 -1.92 12.00
CA ASP A 835 -22.61 -2.85 12.71
C ASP A 835 -21.88 -3.37 13.95
N ASP A 836 -22.46 -3.18 15.13
CA ASP A 836 -21.93 -3.73 16.38
C ASP A 836 -22.72 -5.00 16.69
N ILE A 837 -22.07 -6.17 16.74
CA ILE A 837 -22.74 -7.40 17.18
C ILE A 837 -22.18 -7.82 18.54
N VAL A 838 -23.07 -8.02 19.51
CA VAL A 838 -22.70 -8.51 20.83
C VAL A 838 -22.70 -10.03 20.82
N ALA A 839 -21.56 -10.65 21.14
CA ALA A 839 -21.42 -12.09 21.23
C ALA A 839 -22.03 -12.64 22.54
N PRO A 840 -22.31 -13.96 22.64
CA PRO A 840 -22.93 -14.56 23.83
C PRO A 840 -22.14 -14.41 25.14
N ASP A 841 -20.83 -14.19 25.06
CA ASP A 841 -19.94 -13.85 26.19
C ASP A 841 -20.01 -12.36 26.61
N SER A 842 -20.91 -11.59 25.98
CA SER A 842 -21.06 -10.14 26.08
C SER A 842 -19.94 -9.31 25.44
N THR A 843 -19.05 -9.90 24.63
CA THR A 843 -18.05 -9.16 23.85
C THR A 843 -18.69 -8.42 22.68
N VAL A 844 -18.47 -7.10 22.57
CA VAL A 844 -18.96 -6.30 21.43
C VAL A 844 -17.96 -6.37 20.27
N VAL A 845 -18.40 -6.91 19.13
CA VAL A 845 -17.59 -7.07 17.91
C VAL A 845 -18.08 -6.10 16.84
N ARG A 846 -17.19 -5.19 16.40
CA ARG A 846 -17.52 -4.16 15.41
C ARG A 846 -17.18 -4.58 13.99
N PHE A 847 -18.16 -4.44 13.10
CA PHE A 847 -18.06 -4.73 11.68
C PHE A 847 -18.35 -3.52 10.81
N THR A 848 -17.99 -3.60 9.53
CA THR A 848 -18.26 -2.57 8.52
C THR A 848 -18.52 -3.20 7.16
N HIS A 849 -19.70 -2.99 6.62
CA HIS A 849 -20.14 -3.44 5.31
C HIS A 849 -20.79 -2.30 4.54
N GLN A 850 -21.35 -2.58 3.35
CA GLN A 850 -22.04 -1.56 2.58
C GLN A 850 -23.37 -1.15 3.25
N PRO A 851 -23.76 0.14 3.21
CA PRO A 851 -25.06 0.60 3.68
C PRO A 851 -26.20 -0.18 3.02
N LEU A 852 -27.22 -0.57 3.81
CA LEU A 852 -28.37 -1.35 3.33
C LEU A 852 -29.62 -0.47 3.35
N GLY A 853 -30.31 -0.40 2.21
CA GLY A 853 -31.54 0.39 2.05
C GLY A 853 -32.76 -0.51 2.03
N PHE A 854 -33.75 -0.20 2.87
CA PHE A 854 -35.02 -0.93 2.94
C PHE A 854 -36.18 0.01 2.63
N LYS A 855 -37.28 -0.55 2.14
CA LYS A 855 -38.55 0.15 1.95
C LYS A 855 -39.62 -0.58 2.75
N PHE A 856 -40.39 0.19 3.51
CA PHE A 856 -41.55 -0.33 4.21
C PHE A 856 -42.77 0.47 3.78
N HIS A 857 -43.78 -0.20 3.23
CA HIS A 857 -44.97 0.40 2.67
C HIS A 857 -46.19 -0.30 3.24
N TYR A 858 -47.04 0.45 3.94
CA TYR A 858 -48.19 -0.11 4.66
C TYR A 858 -49.44 0.77 4.50
N ASP A 859 -50.60 0.16 4.78
CA ASP A 859 -51.90 0.84 4.78
C ASP A 859 -52.18 1.47 6.15
N LEU A 860 -52.66 2.72 6.14
CA LEU A 860 -53.00 3.52 7.32
C LEU A 860 -54.44 3.27 7.78
N ALA A 861 -55.33 2.79 6.90
CA ALA A 861 -56.73 2.51 7.18
C ALA A 861 -56.98 1.04 7.55
N GLU A 862 -56.14 0.12 7.07
CA GLU A 862 -56.17 -1.31 7.40
C GLU A 862 -54.92 -1.72 8.20
N PRO A 863 -54.91 -1.60 9.55
CA PRO A 863 -53.76 -1.93 10.38
C PRO A 863 -53.27 -3.36 10.15
N GLY A 864 -51.98 -3.49 9.79
CA GLY A 864 -51.33 -4.77 9.50
C GLY A 864 -51.32 -5.15 8.01
N ARG A 865 -51.99 -4.41 7.12
CA ARG A 865 -51.86 -4.60 5.67
C ARG A 865 -50.56 -3.98 5.16
N ILE A 866 -49.65 -4.86 4.74
CA ILE A 866 -48.33 -4.48 4.21
C ILE A 866 -48.34 -4.64 2.69
N ILE A 867 -47.85 -3.61 2.01
CA ILE A 867 -47.77 -3.49 0.54
C ILE A 867 -46.34 -3.79 0.07
N THR A 868 -45.33 -3.43 0.87
CA THR A 868 -43.93 -3.79 0.67
C THR A 868 -43.33 -3.96 2.06
N ASP A 869 -42.91 -5.18 2.38
CA ASP A 869 -42.31 -5.47 3.68
C ASP A 869 -40.81 -5.19 3.66
N GLY A 870 -40.25 -4.76 4.78
CA GLY A 870 -38.82 -4.44 4.89
C GLY A 870 -37.96 -5.69 5.08
N ASN A 871 -38.13 -6.67 4.18
CA ASN A 871 -37.52 -7.98 4.24
C ASN A 871 -36.02 -7.91 3.93
N VAL A 872 -35.24 -8.70 4.67
CA VAL A 872 -33.80 -8.90 4.49
C VAL A 872 -33.49 -10.32 3.98
N LYS A 873 -34.27 -11.33 4.42
CA LYS A 873 -34.02 -12.75 4.11
C LYS A 873 -35.01 -13.38 3.12
N ASP A 874 -36.30 -13.06 3.26
CA ASP A 874 -37.40 -13.96 2.83
C ASP A 874 -37.57 -14.15 1.32
N GLU A 875 -36.86 -13.39 0.46
CA GLU A 875 -36.91 -13.51 -1.01
C GLU A 875 -35.65 -14.12 -1.64
N ILE A 876 -34.54 -14.25 -0.89
CA ILE A 876 -33.18 -14.49 -1.40
C ILE A 876 -32.37 -15.35 -0.40
N GLU A 877 -32.87 -16.58 -0.15
CA GLU A 877 -32.41 -17.40 0.96
C GLU A 877 -30.91 -17.70 0.91
N ASN A 878 -30.19 -17.32 1.98
CA ASN A 878 -28.76 -17.53 2.16
C ASN A 878 -27.86 -16.82 1.13
N GLU A 879 -28.33 -15.79 0.41
CA GLU A 879 -27.45 -14.96 -0.43
C GLU A 879 -26.72 -13.86 0.38
N TYR A 880 -27.42 -13.21 1.31
CA TYR A 880 -26.93 -12.04 2.05
C TYR A 880 -26.60 -12.35 3.50
N ALA A 881 -25.60 -11.65 4.03
CA ALA A 881 -25.31 -11.62 5.46
C ALA A 881 -26.38 -10.78 6.19
N LEU A 882 -26.90 -11.29 7.31
CA LEU A 882 -27.96 -10.62 8.07
C LEU A 882 -27.35 -9.55 9.01
N PRO A 883 -27.76 -8.27 8.90
CA PRO A 883 -27.24 -7.17 9.71
C PRO A 883 -27.77 -7.22 11.15
N GLY A 884 -27.06 -6.59 12.08
CA GLY A 884 -27.57 -6.28 13.42
C GLY A 884 -28.49 -5.04 13.44
N PRO A 885 -29.14 -4.76 14.60
CA PRO A 885 -29.85 -3.51 14.84
C PRO A 885 -28.93 -2.37 15.28
N PHE A 886 -27.73 -2.66 15.80
CA PHE A 886 -26.90 -1.72 16.56
C PHE A 886 -26.01 -0.83 15.68
N THR A 887 -26.64 -0.16 14.71
CA THR A 887 -26.04 0.76 13.74
C THR A 887 -26.54 2.20 13.93
N SER A 888 -26.06 3.13 13.10
CA SER A 888 -26.80 4.35 12.78
C SER A 888 -27.89 4.04 11.75
N TRP A 889 -29.16 4.27 12.10
CA TRP A 889 -30.30 4.16 11.21
C TRP A 889 -30.72 5.54 10.69
N ARG A 890 -30.97 5.65 9.38
CA ARG A 890 -31.83 6.72 8.84
C ARG A 890 -33.25 6.22 8.65
N VAL A 891 -34.20 7.05 9.08
CA VAL A 891 -35.61 6.99 8.68
C VAL A 891 -35.91 8.18 7.78
N ALA A 892 -36.67 7.96 6.70
CA ALA A 892 -37.14 9.05 5.84
C ALA A 892 -38.56 8.83 5.31
N VAL A 893 -39.36 9.89 5.36
CA VAL A 893 -40.74 9.93 4.87
C VAL A 893 -40.84 11.04 3.82
N SER A 894 -40.95 10.64 2.56
CA SER A 894 -40.88 11.57 1.43
C SER A 894 -42.26 12.10 1.06
N ARG A 895 -42.42 13.43 1.01
CA ARG A 895 -43.62 14.08 0.45
C ARG A 895 -43.83 13.74 -1.04
N LYS A 896 -42.77 13.38 -1.77
CA LYS A 896 -42.83 12.99 -3.19
C LYS A 896 -43.49 11.62 -3.41
N TYR A 897 -43.31 10.70 -2.47
CA TYR A 897 -43.81 9.32 -2.57
C TYR A 897 -45.05 9.07 -1.70
N ASN A 898 -45.41 10.02 -0.83
CA ASN A 898 -46.59 9.99 0.05
C ASN A 898 -47.48 11.19 -0.28
N LYS A 899 -48.51 10.99 -1.09
CA LYS A 899 -49.38 12.08 -1.57
C LYS A 899 -50.24 12.61 -0.42
N GLY A 900 -50.31 13.94 -0.26
CA GLY A 900 -51.08 14.55 0.83
C GLY A 900 -50.53 14.27 2.24
N LEU A 901 -49.21 14.00 2.35
CA LEU A 901 -48.57 13.65 3.62
C LEU A 901 -48.78 14.72 4.70
N ASP A 902 -49.50 14.34 5.75
CA ASP A 902 -49.68 15.10 6.99
C ASP A 902 -49.12 14.27 8.16
N LEU A 903 -48.14 14.85 8.86
CA LEU A 903 -47.50 14.28 10.05
C LEU A 903 -47.86 15.07 11.33
N SER A 904 -48.72 16.09 11.26
CA SER A 904 -49.04 16.97 12.40
C SER A 904 -49.74 16.25 13.55
N GLY A 905 -50.41 15.12 13.26
CA GLY A 905 -51.05 14.24 14.25
C GLY A 905 -50.17 13.07 14.73
N VAL A 906 -48.86 13.05 14.42
CA VAL A 906 -47.99 11.94 14.83
C VAL A 906 -47.57 12.08 16.29
N GLU A 907 -48.06 11.16 17.13
CA GLU A 907 -47.76 11.12 18.57
C GLU A 907 -46.68 10.09 18.93
N LYS A 908 -46.53 9.03 18.12
CA LYS A 908 -45.57 7.94 18.34
C LYS A 908 -44.96 7.45 17.04
N ALA A 909 -43.70 7.05 17.11
CA ALA A 909 -43.02 6.33 16.05
C ALA A 909 -42.06 5.28 16.62
N TRP A 910 -41.97 4.11 15.98
CA TRP A 910 -41.12 3.01 16.43
C TRP A 910 -40.63 2.15 15.28
N PHE A 911 -39.48 1.50 15.49
CA PHE A 911 -39.06 0.36 14.68
C PHE A 911 -39.71 -0.92 15.18
N GLU A 912 -40.04 -1.83 14.26
CA GLU A 912 -40.26 -3.24 14.57
C GLU A 912 -39.19 -4.09 13.90
N PHE A 913 -38.51 -4.90 14.72
CA PHE A 913 -37.47 -5.81 14.28
C PHE A 913 -37.92 -7.26 14.40
N SER A 914 -37.62 -8.07 13.37
CA SER A 914 -37.70 -9.53 13.42
C SER A 914 -36.35 -10.11 12.99
N GLY A 915 -35.99 -11.27 13.52
CA GLY A 915 -34.67 -11.85 13.26
C GLY A 915 -34.37 -13.13 14.01
N TRP A 916 -33.08 -13.41 14.16
CA TRP A 916 -32.51 -14.48 14.97
C TRP A 916 -31.62 -13.88 16.05
N SER A 917 -31.50 -14.59 17.16
CA SER A 917 -30.70 -14.18 18.34
C SER A 917 -30.18 -15.41 19.07
N ARG A 918 -29.27 -15.21 20.02
CA ARG A 918 -28.80 -16.19 21.01
C ARG A 918 -29.06 -15.62 22.41
N SER A 919 -29.12 -16.47 23.42
CA SER A 919 -29.02 -16.02 24.83
C SER A 919 -27.57 -15.66 25.18
N PHE A 920 -27.38 -14.88 26.25
CA PHE A 920 -26.07 -14.73 26.89
C PHE A 920 -25.63 -16.00 27.65
N VAL A 921 -24.35 -16.07 28.00
CA VAL A 921 -23.70 -17.14 28.79
C VAL A 921 -23.20 -16.63 30.14
#